data_AF-A0A518H2J5-F1
#
_entry.id   AF-A0A518H2J5-F1
#
_cell.length_a   1.000
_cell.length_b   1.000
_cell.length_c   1.000
_cell.angle_alpha   90.00
_cell.angle_beta   90.00
_cell.angle_gamma   90.00
#
_symmetry.space_group_name_H-M   'P 1'
#
loop_
_entity.id
_entity.type
_entity.pdbx_description
1 polymer ?
#
loop_
_entity_poly.entity_id
_entity_poly.type
_entity_poly.pdbx_seq_one_letter_code
_entity_poly.pdbx_strand_id
1 'polypeptide(L)'
;MTTAALAPGTIRLRRLGRGLFVPVDADLVPALLEDEVEGLTRGRGLVFLPGGTALRFDPDRPLPTSRLLGVDRADGLPGWESPPEGPTRADRLVEVSLDLPGDDAEARLGAGGDDIATEETRPEDTGAPRRALGGAAMGAGRGMMWLGRTLGMSGLSGMGARWIGSAMELAPRLGEALLGKQEGALRDLLREFREGDVERALRRALPLGKGNERGASAAGSADLPERDPSYSLPDILGPPGVGRGGGAGYWFGGFDVQQELIREYHRAAQAAARRGDYRRAAFIYARLLEDYRLAAGVLLQGGLARDAALIYLEKLDDRPAAARAFEAAGEFDRALALYRGLDDFERAGDLLARLGEPEEALEAYLRAADRIVDLEGDHLKAGELLRSRASRPDLASRFFADGWAARPGPNAVSCAVELARSWADSGEAAPLRSLVAEADELLGPPGHEADASRFYNELARLADLPGLAPCRVELRDRALIGLAGKLRQRAGPGASAPPGLASSLFGPAREWSADLIRDAEYALRASARPRAVGEPRPASPPPRATTSRLVDGPVTAVAFARGAGLAFLGTRSGDVYRLDPARGEAERLGRYAMPVCSLAVDEAGGALSVLWHDPESGRTVLASYARRPDGSYRMTEGRAVTARSAGDRPFLAPPAPGMAGEVALWDGRSYVLLRGASLTPWGEIPRGADEDGGPPPASVLLPMGPAPSATLLELGPPRSWAWLAPDLGPVDRLAVPWSPRPPIEAAGASPSLSWIREDPGRLILAGLGDGGVLHQTTLSLRRDPIAVEGNASWSSPEAIFRAACLVRPGLLAGVGADAVHWLRAEPGRLARRSTTGIALGSTLAAVPSPKTGELVLIGADGRAERLPLPYP
;
A
#
# COMPACT_ATOMS: atom_id res chain seq x y z
N MET A 1 -57.39 -41.50 -13.14
CA MET A 1 -57.32 -40.13 -12.60
C MET A 1 -56.19 -39.41 -13.31
N THR A 2 -56.51 -38.32 -14.00
CA THR A 2 -55.68 -37.64 -14.98
C THR A 2 -54.43 -37.03 -14.33
N THR A 3 -53.24 -37.52 -14.70
CA THR A 3 -51.94 -36.94 -14.35
C THR A 3 -51.71 -35.67 -15.15
N ALA A 4 -52.16 -34.54 -14.61
CA ALA A 4 -51.71 -33.23 -15.08
C ALA A 4 -50.20 -33.10 -14.86
N ALA A 5 -49.48 -32.63 -15.88
CA ALA A 5 -48.04 -32.39 -15.82
C ALA A 5 -47.72 -31.41 -14.67
N LEU A 6 -46.72 -31.75 -13.85
CA LEU A 6 -46.26 -30.91 -12.75
C LEU A 6 -45.69 -29.60 -13.29
N ALA A 7 -46.15 -28.48 -12.77
CA ALA A 7 -45.48 -27.21 -12.99
C ALA A 7 -44.12 -27.24 -12.26
N PRO A 8 -43.01 -26.86 -12.92
CA PRO A 8 -41.69 -26.83 -12.30
C PRO A 8 -41.70 -26.00 -11.00
N GLY A 9 -41.13 -26.54 -9.93
CA GLY A 9 -41.07 -25.88 -8.62
C GLY A 9 -42.31 -26.04 -7.73
N THR A 10 -43.24 -26.94 -8.08
CA THR A 10 -44.41 -27.26 -7.23
C THR A 10 -44.25 -28.60 -6.50
N ILE A 11 -44.72 -28.67 -5.26
CA ILE A 11 -44.71 -29.89 -4.43
C ILE A 11 -46.13 -30.43 -4.34
N ARG A 12 -46.32 -31.71 -4.63
CA ARG A 12 -47.62 -32.37 -4.44
C ARG A 12 -47.78 -32.75 -2.97
N LEU A 13 -48.87 -32.29 -2.38
CA LEU A 13 -49.24 -32.64 -1.02
C LEU A 13 -50.43 -33.62 -1.05
N ARG A 14 -50.38 -34.67 -0.24
CA ARG A 14 -51.54 -35.48 0.13
C ARG A 14 -52.14 -34.97 1.43
N ARG A 15 -53.45 -35.05 1.53
CA ARG A 15 -54.20 -34.71 2.75
C ARG A 15 -54.37 -35.96 3.60
N LEU A 16 -53.91 -35.92 4.85
CA LEU A 16 -54.07 -37.01 5.82
C LEU A 16 -55.22 -36.78 6.79
N GLY A 17 -55.73 -35.55 6.89
CA GLY A 17 -56.91 -35.23 7.70
C GLY A 17 -57.46 -33.84 7.38
N ARG A 18 -58.48 -33.39 8.13
CA ARG A 18 -59.18 -32.12 7.82
C ARG A 18 -58.25 -30.92 7.73
N GLY A 19 -57.24 -30.83 8.58
CA GLY A 19 -56.24 -29.77 8.54
C GLY A 19 -54.82 -30.22 8.20
N LEU A 20 -54.54 -31.51 7.94
CA LEU A 20 -53.17 -32.02 7.83
C LEU A 20 -52.80 -32.39 6.39
N PHE A 21 -51.73 -31.76 5.89
CA PHE A 21 -51.17 -32.00 4.56
C PHE A 21 -49.70 -32.38 4.67
N VAL A 22 -49.27 -33.39 3.93
CA VAL A 22 -47.87 -33.86 3.86
C VAL A 22 -47.48 -34.09 2.40
N PRO A 23 -46.19 -34.10 2.04
CA PRO A 23 -45.77 -34.43 0.69
C PRO A 23 -46.28 -35.83 0.29
N VAL A 24 -46.68 -35.99 -0.97
CA VAL A 24 -47.25 -37.26 -1.45
C VAL A 24 -46.24 -38.42 -1.33
N ASP A 25 -44.94 -38.11 -1.46
CA ASP A 25 -43.84 -39.07 -1.39
C ASP A 25 -43.22 -39.16 0.02
N ALA A 26 -43.91 -38.66 1.05
CA ALA A 26 -43.43 -38.69 2.44
C ALA A 26 -44.37 -39.46 3.36
N ASP A 27 -43.77 -40.25 4.26
CA ASP A 27 -44.45 -40.95 5.34
C ASP A 27 -44.17 -40.31 6.70
N LEU A 28 -45.20 -40.24 7.55
CA LEU A 28 -45.08 -39.81 8.94
C LEU A 28 -44.68 -41.00 9.80
N VAL A 29 -43.55 -40.87 10.51
CA VAL A 29 -43.09 -41.86 11.48
C VAL A 29 -42.87 -41.16 12.84
N PRO A 30 -43.59 -41.57 13.90
CA PRO A 30 -44.61 -42.61 13.92
C PRO A 30 -45.86 -42.22 13.10
N ALA A 31 -46.56 -43.22 12.58
CA ALA A 31 -47.85 -43.00 11.92
C ALA A 31 -48.87 -42.54 12.97
N LEU A 32 -49.64 -41.50 12.64
CA LEU A 32 -50.69 -40.98 13.51
C LEU A 32 -52.01 -41.68 13.24
N LEU A 33 -52.77 -41.97 14.30
CA LEU A 33 -54.15 -42.44 14.21
C LEU A 33 -55.09 -41.29 13.81
N GLU A 34 -56.29 -41.61 13.30
CA GLU A 34 -57.23 -40.60 12.79
C GLU A 34 -57.68 -39.61 13.88
N ASP A 35 -57.90 -40.08 15.11
CA ASP A 35 -58.26 -39.25 16.26
C ASP A 35 -57.12 -38.33 16.72
N GLU A 36 -55.87 -38.77 16.59
CA GLU A 36 -54.67 -37.95 16.83
C GLU A 36 -54.53 -36.86 15.76
N VAL A 37 -54.79 -37.17 14.49
CA VAL A 37 -54.79 -36.19 13.40
C VAL A 37 -55.88 -35.14 13.60
N GLU A 38 -57.08 -35.56 13.99
CA GLU A 38 -58.18 -34.65 14.33
C GLU A 38 -57.86 -33.81 15.58
N GLY A 39 -57.26 -34.40 16.61
CA GLY A 39 -56.80 -33.68 17.81
C GLY A 39 -55.75 -32.63 17.47
N LEU A 40 -54.76 -32.97 16.65
CA LEU A 40 -53.67 -32.09 16.25
C LEU A 40 -54.14 -30.90 15.40
N THR A 41 -55.23 -31.10 14.64
CA THR A 41 -55.77 -30.11 13.69
C THR A 41 -57.09 -29.45 14.12
N ARG A 42 -57.54 -29.68 15.36
CA ARG A 42 -58.84 -29.19 15.87
C ARG A 42 -59.04 -27.67 15.82
N GLY A 43 -57.97 -26.89 15.88
CA GLY A 43 -58.02 -25.42 15.78
C GLY A 43 -56.93 -24.83 14.89
N ARG A 44 -56.33 -25.65 14.01
CA ARG A 44 -55.25 -25.25 13.11
C ARG A 44 -55.08 -26.24 11.97
N GLY A 45 -54.76 -25.73 10.79
CA GLY A 45 -54.23 -26.51 9.70
C GLY A 45 -52.71 -26.59 9.78
N LEU A 46 -52.15 -27.71 9.33
CA LEU A 46 -50.73 -28.00 9.26
C LEU A 46 -50.37 -28.51 7.85
N VAL A 47 -49.29 -27.97 7.31
CA VAL A 47 -48.69 -28.42 6.05
C VAL A 47 -47.24 -28.75 6.31
N PHE A 48 -46.86 -30.01 6.17
CA PHE A 48 -45.48 -30.44 6.22
C PHE A 48 -44.84 -30.27 4.85
N LEU A 49 -43.65 -29.65 4.83
CA LEU A 49 -42.82 -29.48 3.65
C LEU A 49 -41.59 -30.38 3.74
N PRO A 50 -40.96 -30.72 2.60
CA PRO A 50 -39.66 -31.37 2.57
C PRO A 50 -38.64 -30.60 3.41
N GLY A 51 -37.77 -31.31 4.15
CA GLY A 51 -36.79 -30.69 5.06
C GLY A 51 -37.32 -30.39 6.47
N GLY A 52 -38.47 -30.96 6.86
CA GLY A 52 -38.94 -30.96 8.26
C GLY A 52 -39.65 -29.68 8.72
N THR A 53 -39.93 -28.74 7.81
CA THR A 53 -40.67 -27.51 8.14
C THR A 53 -42.18 -27.75 8.11
N ALA A 54 -42.87 -27.41 9.20
CA ALA A 54 -44.33 -27.46 9.26
C ALA A 54 -44.92 -26.05 9.27
N LEU A 55 -45.74 -25.72 8.28
CA LEU A 55 -46.49 -24.47 8.21
C LEU A 55 -47.83 -24.63 8.91
N ARG A 56 -48.24 -23.60 9.66
CA ARG A 56 -49.56 -23.54 10.29
C ARG A 56 -50.45 -22.56 9.55
N PHE A 57 -51.70 -22.94 9.29
CA PHE A 57 -52.73 -22.04 8.77
C PHE A 57 -54.01 -22.10 9.61
N ASP A 58 -54.85 -21.09 9.51
CA ASP A 58 -56.17 -21.06 10.17
C ASP A 58 -57.22 -21.60 9.17
N PRO A 59 -57.82 -22.77 9.43
CA PRO A 59 -58.78 -23.35 8.51
C PRO A 59 -60.10 -22.56 8.43
N ASP A 60 -60.40 -21.74 9.44
CA ASP A 60 -61.65 -20.97 9.52
C ASP A 60 -61.52 -19.56 8.91
N ARG A 61 -60.32 -19.19 8.44
CA ARG A 61 -60.03 -17.90 7.78
C ARG A 61 -59.38 -18.06 6.41
N PRO A 62 -60.04 -18.70 5.43
CA PRO A 62 -59.49 -18.83 4.08
C PRO A 62 -59.35 -17.45 3.41
N LEU A 63 -58.19 -17.19 2.80
CA LEU A 63 -57.98 -15.99 1.99
C LEU A 63 -58.63 -16.18 0.61
N PRO A 64 -59.55 -15.29 0.19
CA PRO A 64 -60.13 -15.37 -1.15
C PRO A 64 -59.09 -15.01 -2.21
N THR A 65 -59.12 -15.69 -3.36
CA THR A 65 -58.15 -15.51 -4.47
C THR A 65 -58.08 -14.06 -4.95
N SER A 66 -59.18 -13.31 -4.88
CA SER A 66 -59.22 -11.89 -5.20
C SER A 66 -58.28 -11.04 -4.34
N ARG A 67 -58.03 -11.44 -3.09
CA ARG A 67 -57.10 -10.75 -2.19
C ARG A 67 -55.62 -11.04 -2.50
N LEU A 68 -55.34 -12.16 -3.18
CA LEU A 68 -54.00 -12.51 -3.66
C LEU A 68 -53.65 -11.78 -4.98
N LEU A 69 -54.65 -11.27 -5.69
CA LEU A 69 -54.51 -10.61 -6.99
C LEU A 69 -54.76 -9.09 -6.95
N GLY A 70 -55.03 -8.52 -5.77
CA GLY A 70 -55.22 -7.09 -5.59
C GLY A 70 -53.89 -6.34 -5.59
N VAL A 71 -53.69 -5.44 -6.57
CA VAL A 71 -52.62 -4.45 -6.54
C VAL A 71 -53.21 -3.18 -5.94
N ASP A 72 -52.71 -2.75 -4.78
CA ASP A 72 -53.08 -1.46 -4.20
C ASP A 72 -52.62 -0.35 -5.15
N ARG A 73 -53.58 0.34 -5.78
CA ARG A 73 -53.29 1.61 -6.44
C ARG A 73 -52.96 2.61 -5.35
N ALA A 74 -51.68 2.95 -5.22
CA ALA A 74 -51.25 4.07 -4.39
C ALA A 74 -51.80 5.37 -5.00
N ASP A 75 -52.81 5.96 -4.35
CA ASP A 75 -53.27 7.30 -4.66
C ASP A 75 -52.12 8.30 -4.37
N GLY A 76 -51.69 9.06 -5.37
CA GLY A 76 -50.76 10.18 -5.20
C GLY A 76 -49.40 10.09 -5.91
N LEU A 77 -49.24 9.28 -6.97
CA LEU A 77 -48.10 9.46 -7.87
C LEU A 77 -48.29 10.74 -8.72
N PRO A 78 -47.32 11.66 -8.78
CA PRO A 78 -47.34 12.75 -9.76
C PRO A 78 -47.31 12.13 -11.16
N GLY A 79 -48.03 12.76 -12.09
CA GLY A 79 -48.22 12.26 -13.46
C GLY A 79 -46.91 11.84 -14.11
N TRP A 80 -46.92 10.69 -14.75
CA TRP A 80 -45.79 10.17 -15.49
C TRP A 80 -45.50 11.10 -16.66
N GLU A 81 -44.43 11.90 -16.57
CA GLU A 81 -43.94 12.69 -17.70
C GLU A 81 -42.89 11.88 -18.47
N SER A 82 -43.00 11.91 -19.81
CA SER A 82 -42.03 11.28 -20.68
C SER A 82 -40.64 11.91 -20.47
N PRO A 83 -39.55 11.12 -20.49
CA PRO A 83 -38.21 11.66 -20.43
C PRO A 83 -37.99 12.64 -21.60
N PRO A 84 -37.20 13.73 -21.39
CA PRO A 84 -36.90 14.66 -22.47
C PRO A 84 -36.20 13.92 -23.62
N GLU A 85 -36.53 14.29 -24.85
CA GLU A 85 -35.89 13.72 -26.04
C GLU A 85 -34.38 13.93 -25.96
N GLY A 86 -33.63 12.81 -25.96
CA GLY A 86 -32.19 12.85 -26.02
C GLY A 86 -31.71 13.46 -27.34
N PRO A 87 -30.51 14.06 -27.38
CA PRO A 87 -29.99 14.63 -28.63
C PRO A 87 -29.91 13.57 -29.71
N THR A 88 -30.45 13.88 -30.89
CA THR A 88 -30.38 13.02 -32.08
C THR A 88 -28.92 12.80 -32.46
N ARG A 89 -28.51 11.52 -32.55
CA ARG A 89 -27.17 11.16 -33.00
C ARG A 89 -27.05 11.52 -34.49
N ALA A 90 -25.94 12.14 -34.87
CA ALA A 90 -25.64 12.40 -36.27
C ALA A 90 -25.37 11.07 -37.00
N ASP A 91 -26.06 10.86 -38.12
CA ASP A 91 -25.96 9.61 -38.90
C ASP A 91 -24.58 9.39 -39.54
N ARG A 92 -23.72 10.42 -39.54
CA ARG A 92 -22.36 10.34 -40.05
C ARG A 92 -21.44 11.32 -39.32
N LEU A 93 -20.41 10.78 -38.66
CA LEU A 93 -19.33 11.54 -38.05
C LEU A 93 -18.36 11.98 -39.15
N VAL A 94 -18.16 13.29 -39.32
CA VAL A 94 -17.24 13.85 -40.34
C VAL A 94 -15.95 14.35 -39.68
N GLU A 95 -16.07 14.95 -38.50
CA GLU A 95 -14.96 15.53 -37.74
C GLU A 95 -15.32 15.54 -36.26
N VAL A 96 -14.32 15.42 -35.39
CA VAL A 96 -14.47 15.63 -33.94
C VAL A 96 -13.52 16.76 -33.57
N SER A 97 -14.05 17.96 -33.40
CA SER A 97 -13.31 19.10 -32.88
C SER A 97 -13.47 19.19 -31.35
N LEU A 98 -12.35 19.33 -30.67
CA LEU A 98 -12.29 19.54 -29.23
C LEU A 98 -12.06 21.04 -29.00
N ASP A 99 -13.08 21.77 -28.59
CA ASP A 99 -12.91 23.16 -28.15
C ASP A 99 -12.33 23.14 -26.73
N LEU A 100 -11.00 23.23 -26.65
CA LEU A 100 -10.30 23.53 -25.41
C LEU A 100 -10.35 25.05 -25.20
N PRO A 101 -10.65 25.55 -23.99
CA PRO A 101 -10.45 26.96 -23.69
C PRO A 101 -8.98 27.31 -23.98
N GLY A 102 -8.77 28.30 -24.84
CA GLY A 102 -7.45 28.63 -25.36
C GLY A 102 -6.42 28.89 -24.25
N ASP A 103 -5.34 28.12 -24.27
CA ASP A 103 -4.09 28.51 -23.62
C ASP A 103 -3.45 29.61 -24.48
N ASP A 104 -3.84 30.86 -24.24
CA ASP A 104 -3.08 32.02 -24.72
C ASP A 104 -1.76 32.09 -23.94
N ALA A 105 -0.71 31.51 -24.54
CA ALA A 105 0.67 31.66 -24.05
C ALA A 105 1.13 33.14 -24.05
N GLU A 106 0.44 34.05 -24.76
CA GLU A 106 0.72 35.49 -24.75
C GLU A 106 0.09 36.24 -23.56
N ALA A 107 -0.94 35.70 -22.91
CA ALA A 107 -1.57 36.35 -21.75
C ALA A 107 -0.77 36.19 -20.43
N ARG A 108 0.19 35.26 -20.39
CA ARG A 108 1.06 35.02 -19.22
C ARG A 108 2.42 35.74 -19.26
N LEU A 109 2.68 36.53 -20.30
CA LEU A 109 3.88 37.39 -20.41
C LEU A 109 3.58 38.89 -20.19
N GLY A 110 2.37 39.24 -19.72
CA GLY A 110 1.93 40.63 -19.53
C GLY A 110 2.04 41.21 -18.11
N ALA A 111 2.53 40.46 -17.12
CA ALA A 111 2.62 40.92 -15.72
C ALA A 111 4.04 40.75 -15.17
N GLY A 112 4.95 41.59 -15.64
CA GLY A 112 6.33 41.68 -15.17
C GLY A 112 7.15 42.78 -15.86
N GLY A 113 6.49 43.78 -16.44
CA GLY A 113 7.15 44.96 -16.98
C GLY A 113 7.09 46.08 -15.95
N ASP A 114 8.05 46.10 -15.03
CA ASP A 114 8.48 47.32 -14.36
C ASP A 114 10.01 47.42 -14.46
N ASP A 115 10.43 48.62 -14.80
CA ASP A 115 11.74 49.05 -15.25
C ASP A 115 12.89 48.69 -14.31
N ILE A 116 13.99 48.19 -14.88
CA ILE A 116 15.34 48.48 -14.36
C ILE A 116 16.16 49.09 -15.49
N ALA A 117 16.59 50.32 -15.22
CA ALA A 117 17.19 51.27 -16.13
C ALA A 117 18.42 50.74 -16.88
N THR A 118 18.44 51.08 -18.17
CA THR A 118 19.66 51.28 -18.97
C THR A 118 20.57 52.31 -18.33
N GLU A 119 21.85 51.96 -18.17
CA GLU A 119 22.92 52.95 -18.23
C GLU A 119 24.13 52.32 -18.94
N GLU A 120 24.32 52.69 -20.20
CA GLU A 120 25.65 52.66 -20.83
C GLU A 120 26.37 53.96 -20.46
N THR A 121 27.63 53.85 -20.02
CA THR A 121 28.70 54.72 -20.54
C THR A 121 30.05 54.06 -20.29
N ARG A 122 30.76 53.76 -21.38
CA ARG A 122 32.23 53.83 -21.40
C ARG A 122 32.63 55.31 -21.26
N PRO A 123 33.85 55.57 -20.78
CA PRO A 123 34.80 56.16 -21.73
C PRO A 123 36.22 55.57 -21.68
N GLU A 124 36.99 56.05 -22.64
CA GLU A 124 38.21 55.52 -23.24
C GLU A 124 39.52 55.70 -22.45
N ASP A 125 40.54 55.06 -23.03
CA ASP A 125 41.98 55.17 -22.85
C ASP A 125 42.52 56.44 -22.18
N THR A 126 43.47 56.25 -21.26
CA THR A 126 44.75 57.00 -21.26
C THR A 126 45.76 56.42 -20.27
N GLY A 127 47.01 56.32 -20.73
CA GLY A 127 48.18 56.58 -19.90
C GLY A 127 48.90 55.38 -19.30
N ALA A 128 49.91 54.88 -20.03
CA ALA A 128 51.12 54.40 -19.37
C ALA A 128 51.72 55.57 -18.56
N PRO A 129 51.91 55.41 -17.23
CA PRO A 129 53.15 54.81 -16.76
C PRO A 129 52.91 53.93 -15.52
N ARG A 130 52.64 52.64 -15.71
CA ARG A 130 52.66 51.67 -14.60
C ARG A 130 52.99 50.23 -15.02
N ARG A 131 53.78 50.08 -16.08
CA ARG A 131 54.29 48.76 -16.56
C ARG A 131 55.62 48.31 -15.92
N ALA A 132 56.20 49.05 -14.97
CA ALA A 132 57.55 48.75 -14.49
C ALA A 132 57.66 48.09 -13.10
N LEU A 133 56.57 47.66 -12.46
CA LEU A 133 56.63 47.18 -11.07
C LEU A 133 55.97 45.80 -10.82
N GLY A 134 55.83 44.98 -11.86
CA GLY A 134 55.26 43.61 -11.75
C GLY A 134 56.17 42.47 -12.22
N GLY A 135 57.34 42.74 -12.78
CA GLY A 135 58.22 41.72 -13.38
C GLY A 135 59.24 41.06 -12.43
N ALA A 136 59.51 41.66 -11.26
CA ALA A 136 60.61 41.22 -10.39
C ALA A 136 60.24 40.11 -9.38
N ALA A 137 58.95 39.88 -9.10
CA ALA A 137 58.52 38.95 -8.05
C ALA A 137 58.34 37.49 -8.51
N MET A 138 58.06 37.24 -9.79
CA MET A 138 57.81 35.87 -10.30
C MET A 138 59.08 35.06 -10.62
N GLY A 139 60.19 35.74 -10.95
CA GLY A 139 61.48 35.08 -11.21
C GLY A 139 62.13 34.48 -9.97
N ALA A 140 61.97 35.13 -8.81
CA ALA A 140 62.54 34.69 -7.54
C ALA A 140 61.84 33.43 -6.97
N GLY A 141 60.52 33.31 -7.13
CA GLY A 141 59.73 32.19 -6.59
C GLY A 141 59.95 30.85 -7.31
N ARG A 142 60.07 30.88 -8.66
CA ARG A 142 60.40 29.67 -9.44
C ARG A 142 61.84 29.20 -9.21
N GLY A 143 62.79 30.12 -8.99
CA GLY A 143 64.17 29.79 -8.64
C GLY A 143 64.30 29.05 -7.31
N MET A 144 63.56 29.46 -6.27
CA MET A 144 63.58 28.81 -4.96
C MET A 144 62.90 27.44 -4.92
N MET A 145 61.82 27.24 -5.69
CA MET A 145 61.13 25.95 -5.75
C MET A 145 61.97 24.89 -6.49
N TRP A 146 62.69 25.31 -7.55
CA TRP A 146 63.64 24.46 -8.24
C TRP A 146 64.85 24.12 -7.36
N LEU A 147 65.46 25.10 -6.68
CA LEU A 147 66.57 24.90 -5.73
C LEU A 147 66.18 24.01 -4.54
N GLY A 148 64.95 24.14 -4.01
CA GLY A 148 64.47 23.30 -2.91
C GLY A 148 64.25 21.84 -3.31
N ARG A 149 63.83 21.59 -4.56
CA ARG A 149 63.56 20.24 -5.07
C ARG A 149 64.83 19.52 -5.55
N THR A 150 65.84 20.26 -6.01
CA THR A 150 67.15 19.69 -6.39
C THR A 150 68.08 19.46 -5.20
N LEU A 151 67.92 20.19 -4.09
CA LEU A 151 68.73 20.04 -2.87
C LEU A 151 68.06 19.23 -1.74
N GLY A 152 66.85 18.72 -1.95
CA GLY A 152 66.16 17.84 -0.99
C GLY A 152 65.70 18.52 0.32
N MET A 153 65.61 19.85 0.35
CA MET A 153 65.27 20.62 1.54
C MET A 153 63.78 20.99 1.55
N SER A 154 62.97 20.24 2.29
CA SER A 154 61.50 20.36 2.37
C SER A 154 61.00 21.73 2.88
N GLY A 155 61.80 22.44 3.69
CA GLY A 155 61.47 23.77 4.21
C GLY A 155 61.46 24.89 3.16
N LEU A 156 62.36 24.81 2.17
CA LEU A 156 62.48 25.80 1.09
C LEU A 156 61.41 25.60 0.01
N SER A 157 61.02 24.36 -0.28
CA SER A 157 59.86 24.05 -1.14
C SER A 157 58.54 24.54 -0.55
N GLY A 158 58.39 24.46 0.77
CA GLY A 158 57.20 24.98 1.47
C GLY A 158 57.11 26.51 1.43
N MET A 159 58.25 27.21 1.48
CA MET A 159 58.31 28.67 1.38
C MET A 159 58.02 29.16 -0.05
N GLY A 160 58.52 28.45 -1.07
CA GLY A 160 58.20 28.73 -2.48
C GLY A 160 56.73 28.49 -2.84
N ALA A 161 56.12 27.42 -2.32
CA ALA A 161 54.68 27.15 -2.49
C ALA A 161 53.79 28.21 -1.83
N ARG A 162 54.20 28.72 -0.65
CA ARG A 162 53.53 29.83 0.03
C ARG A 162 53.64 31.15 -0.74
N TRP A 163 54.80 31.44 -1.34
CA TRP A 163 54.97 32.63 -2.19
C TRP A 163 54.17 32.57 -3.49
N ILE A 164 54.03 31.39 -4.11
CA ILE A 164 53.16 31.19 -5.28
C ILE A 164 51.68 31.30 -4.87
N GLY A 165 51.30 30.78 -3.70
CA GLY A 165 49.96 30.92 -3.13
C GLY A 165 49.58 32.38 -2.86
N SER A 166 50.46 33.15 -2.23
CA SER A 166 50.27 34.59 -2.01
C SER A 166 50.32 35.41 -3.30
N ALA A 167 51.00 34.93 -4.36
CA ALA A 167 50.95 35.55 -5.68
C ALA A 167 49.65 35.27 -6.45
N MET A 168 48.95 34.16 -6.17
CA MET A 168 47.59 33.91 -6.69
C MET A 168 46.53 34.78 -6.02
N GLU A 169 46.70 35.12 -4.73
CA GLU A 169 45.83 36.08 -4.03
C GLU A 169 46.03 37.54 -4.49
N LEU A 170 47.23 37.90 -4.97
CA LEU A 170 47.56 39.26 -5.43
C LEU A 170 47.37 39.49 -6.94
N ALA A 171 46.99 38.48 -7.72
CA ALA A 171 46.76 38.60 -9.16
C ALA A 171 45.71 37.59 -9.68
N PRO A 172 44.40 37.85 -9.51
CA PRO A 172 43.32 37.02 -10.06
C PRO A 172 43.42 36.78 -11.58
N ARG A 173 44.07 37.71 -12.30
CA ARG A 173 44.24 37.68 -13.75
C ARG A 173 45.20 36.61 -14.30
N LEU A 174 46.06 36.02 -13.47
CA LEU A 174 46.95 34.91 -13.90
C LEU A 174 46.27 33.55 -13.82
N GLY A 175 45.35 33.37 -12.86
CA GLY A 175 44.43 32.23 -12.82
C GLY A 175 43.49 32.26 -14.01
N GLU A 176 42.87 33.41 -14.29
CA GLU A 176 42.00 33.63 -15.46
C GLU A 176 42.68 33.24 -16.80
N ALA A 177 43.97 33.51 -16.96
CA ALA A 177 44.71 33.16 -18.18
C ALA A 177 44.95 31.66 -18.35
N LEU A 178 45.16 30.91 -17.26
CA LEU A 178 45.29 29.44 -17.31
C LEU A 178 43.93 28.76 -17.43
N LEU A 179 42.93 29.25 -16.68
CA LEU A 179 41.53 28.81 -16.74
C LEU A 179 40.95 29.00 -18.15
N GLY A 180 41.16 30.18 -18.75
CA GLY A 180 40.71 30.46 -20.12
C GLY A 180 41.43 29.62 -21.18
N LYS A 181 42.70 29.24 -20.95
CA LYS A 181 43.42 28.30 -21.84
C LYS A 181 42.91 26.87 -21.71
N GLN A 182 42.62 26.41 -20.49
CA GLN A 182 42.03 25.09 -20.24
C GLN A 182 40.61 25.01 -20.82
N GLU A 183 39.79 26.04 -20.63
CA GLU A 183 38.46 26.13 -21.23
C GLU A 183 38.52 26.20 -22.77
N GLY A 184 39.47 26.95 -23.34
CA GLY A 184 39.72 26.99 -24.78
C GLY A 184 40.08 25.60 -25.35
N ALA A 185 40.96 24.86 -24.67
CA ALA A 185 41.32 23.50 -25.06
C ALA A 185 40.13 22.52 -24.99
N LEU A 186 39.25 22.67 -23.99
CA LEU A 186 38.01 21.87 -23.89
C LEU A 186 37.00 22.21 -24.99
N ARG A 187 36.87 23.49 -25.36
CA ARG A 187 36.03 23.92 -26.49
C ARG A 187 36.57 23.46 -27.83
N ASP A 188 37.90 23.48 -28.01
CA ASP A 188 38.54 22.92 -29.20
C ASP A 188 38.29 21.41 -29.31
N LEU A 189 38.39 20.67 -28.20
CA LEU A 189 38.05 19.24 -28.15
C LEU A 189 36.59 18.99 -28.50
N LEU A 190 35.66 19.78 -27.94
CA LEU A 190 34.23 19.68 -28.23
C LEU A 190 33.93 19.96 -29.71
N ARG A 191 34.63 20.94 -30.31
CA ARG A 191 34.54 21.22 -31.74
C ARG A 191 35.02 20.03 -32.57
N GLU A 192 36.13 19.39 -32.20
CA GLU A 192 36.64 18.18 -32.88
C GLU A 192 35.63 17.02 -32.86
N PHE A 193 34.89 16.82 -31.76
CA PHE A 193 33.79 15.84 -31.71
C PHE A 193 32.63 16.18 -32.65
N ARG A 194 32.30 17.47 -32.83
CA ARG A 194 31.19 17.92 -33.67
C ARG A 194 31.52 17.98 -35.15
N GLU A 195 32.75 18.33 -35.51
CA GLU A 195 33.22 18.53 -36.89
C GLU A 195 33.64 17.22 -37.57
N GLY A 196 33.63 16.09 -36.85
CA GLY A 196 33.65 14.75 -37.43
C GLY A 196 34.97 13.97 -37.29
N ASP A 197 36.01 14.55 -36.70
CA ASP A 197 37.28 13.84 -36.43
C ASP A 197 37.25 13.18 -35.03
N VAL A 198 36.30 12.25 -34.85
CA VAL A 198 36.04 11.57 -33.57
C VAL A 198 37.26 10.78 -33.09
N GLU A 199 38.06 10.22 -33.99
CA GLU A 199 39.24 9.41 -33.64
C GLU A 199 40.36 10.29 -33.07
N ARG A 200 40.63 11.45 -33.68
CA ARG A 200 41.56 12.44 -33.14
C ARG A 200 41.07 13.00 -31.81
N ALA A 201 39.76 13.27 -31.70
CA ALA A 201 39.15 13.76 -30.48
C ALA A 201 39.26 12.74 -29.33
N LEU A 202 39.05 11.44 -29.59
CA LEU A 202 39.20 10.37 -28.60
C LEU A 202 40.65 10.20 -28.12
N ARG A 203 41.65 10.38 -29.00
CA ARG A 203 43.08 10.36 -28.62
C ARG A 203 43.43 11.48 -27.64
N ARG A 204 42.71 12.59 -27.69
CA ARG A 204 42.91 13.79 -26.87
C ARG A 204 41.88 13.92 -25.73
N ALA A 205 41.03 12.92 -25.56
CA ALA A 205 39.92 12.94 -24.62
C ALA A 205 40.40 12.85 -23.16
N LEU A 206 39.64 13.50 -22.29
CA LEU A 206 39.90 13.54 -20.86
C LEU A 206 38.88 12.66 -20.12
N PRO A 207 39.28 11.96 -19.05
CA PRO A 207 38.33 11.30 -18.17
C PRO A 207 37.52 12.35 -17.40
N LEU A 208 36.19 12.29 -17.51
CA LEU A 208 35.22 13.22 -16.90
C LEU A 208 34.28 12.50 -15.91
N GLY A 209 34.74 11.41 -15.30
CA GLY A 209 33.97 10.57 -14.38
C GLY A 209 33.57 11.23 -13.06
N LYS A 210 32.80 10.49 -12.24
CA LYS A 210 32.18 10.99 -11.00
C LYS A 210 33.20 11.23 -9.87
N GLY A 211 33.88 12.38 -9.93
CA GLY A 211 34.17 13.25 -8.79
C GLY A 211 35.34 12.93 -7.86
N ASN A 212 36.24 13.91 -7.72
CA ASN A 212 36.98 14.30 -6.50
C ASN A 212 37.56 13.18 -5.63
N GLU A 213 38.65 12.56 -6.09
CA GLU A 213 39.53 11.81 -5.19
C GLU A 213 40.49 12.75 -4.45
N ARG A 214 40.54 12.63 -3.12
CA ARG A 214 41.55 13.32 -2.27
C ARG A 214 42.95 12.92 -2.74
N GLY A 215 43.70 13.89 -3.26
CA GLY A 215 45.07 13.69 -3.76
C GLY A 215 45.27 14.06 -5.23
N ALA A 216 44.22 14.37 -5.98
CA ALA A 216 44.35 14.88 -7.34
C ALA A 216 44.97 16.29 -7.35
N SER A 217 46.13 16.44 -7.99
CA SER A 217 46.77 17.74 -8.21
C SER A 217 46.10 18.48 -9.37
N ALA A 218 45.90 19.80 -9.27
CA ALA A 218 45.46 20.63 -10.41
C ALA A 218 46.35 20.41 -11.63
N ALA A 219 45.76 20.31 -12.83
CA ALA A 219 46.52 20.22 -14.07
C ALA A 219 47.35 21.50 -14.26
N GLY A 220 48.67 21.36 -14.32
CA GLY A 220 49.61 22.49 -14.44
C GLY A 220 49.81 23.03 -15.86
N SER A 221 49.16 22.44 -16.86
CA SER A 221 49.20 22.84 -18.28
C SER A 221 47.80 22.82 -18.90
N ALA A 222 47.68 23.42 -20.09
CA ALA A 222 46.47 23.40 -20.93
C ALA A 222 46.61 22.43 -22.13
N ASP A 223 47.66 21.62 -22.15
CA ASP A 223 47.92 20.65 -23.22
C ASP A 223 47.11 19.37 -22.96
N LEU A 224 46.27 18.98 -23.92
CA LEU A 224 45.49 17.74 -23.83
C LEU A 224 46.43 16.51 -23.95
N PRO A 225 46.21 15.46 -23.14
CA PRO A 225 47.03 14.25 -23.21
C PRO A 225 46.77 13.51 -24.52
N GLU A 226 47.80 12.89 -25.09
CA GLU A 226 47.66 11.97 -26.21
C GLU A 226 47.63 10.53 -25.69
N ARG A 227 46.54 9.81 -25.94
CA ARG A 227 46.29 8.44 -25.47
C ARG A 227 45.82 7.56 -26.63
N ASP A 228 46.16 6.28 -26.54
CA ASP A 228 45.62 5.27 -27.46
C ASP A 228 44.18 4.90 -27.03
N PRO A 229 43.15 5.06 -27.89
CA PRO A 229 41.77 4.71 -27.55
C PRO A 229 41.47 3.21 -27.65
N SER A 230 42.51 2.37 -27.63
CA SER A 230 42.37 0.92 -27.72
C SER A 230 41.84 0.34 -26.41
N TYR A 231 40.95 -0.65 -26.54
CA TYR A 231 40.40 -1.36 -25.40
C TYR A 231 41.44 -2.31 -24.79
N SER A 232 41.62 -2.22 -23.47
CA SER A 232 42.49 -3.09 -22.69
C SER A 232 41.86 -3.35 -21.33
N LEU A 233 41.51 -4.61 -21.07
CA LEU A 233 40.90 -5.00 -19.80
C LEU A 233 41.84 -4.78 -18.59
N PRO A 234 43.15 -5.12 -18.64
CA PRO A 234 44.06 -4.81 -17.54
C PRO A 234 44.12 -3.31 -17.20
N ASP A 235 44.03 -2.43 -18.20
CA ASP A 235 44.03 -0.99 -17.99
C ASP A 235 42.72 -0.48 -17.34
N ILE A 236 41.60 -1.16 -17.61
CA ILE A 236 40.32 -0.89 -16.95
C ILE A 236 40.32 -1.42 -15.51
N LEU A 237 40.88 -2.61 -15.27
CA LEU A 237 40.88 -3.28 -13.96
C LEU A 237 41.93 -2.70 -12.98
N GLY A 238 43.01 -2.11 -13.47
CA GLY A 238 44.07 -1.51 -12.65
C GLY A 238 43.60 -0.41 -11.69
N PRO A 239 44.39 -0.08 -10.65
CA PRO A 239 44.05 0.97 -9.69
C PRO A 239 43.93 2.34 -10.39
N PRO A 240 42.95 3.19 -9.98
CA PRO A 240 42.81 4.53 -10.54
C PRO A 240 44.13 5.30 -10.35
N GLY A 241 44.65 5.89 -11.43
CA GLY A 241 45.87 6.70 -11.41
C GLY A 241 47.20 5.98 -11.73
N VAL A 242 47.25 4.65 -11.87
CA VAL A 242 48.50 3.92 -12.21
C VAL A 242 48.48 3.37 -13.65
N GLY A 243 47.84 4.11 -14.56
CA GLY A 243 48.00 3.87 -16.00
C GLY A 243 49.35 4.40 -16.48
N ARG A 244 49.96 3.72 -17.46
CA ARG A 244 51.22 4.10 -18.12
C ARG A 244 51.02 5.37 -18.98
N GLY A 245 50.79 6.51 -18.35
CA GLY A 245 50.54 7.79 -19.02
C GLY A 245 49.80 8.81 -18.16
N GLY A 246 50.54 9.52 -17.31
CA GLY A 246 50.18 10.82 -16.72
C GLY A 246 48.95 10.85 -15.81
N GLY A 247 49.16 11.10 -14.52
CA GLY A 247 48.08 11.37 -13.55
C GLY A 247 47.14 12.44 -14.10
N ALA A 248 45.84 12.15 -14.15
CA ALA A 248 44.83 13.09 -14.60
C ALA A 248 44.72 14.19 -13.54
N GLY A 249 45.35 15.33 -13.79
CA GLY A 249 45.16 16.50 -12.96
C GLY A 249 43.75 17.06 -13.15
N TYR A 250 43.21 17.71 -12.13
CA TYR A 250 41.90 18.37 -12.21
C TYR A 250 41.94 19.50 -13.25
N TRP A 251 41.05 19.46 -14.24
CA TRP A 251 40.90 20.49 -15.27
C TRP A 251 39.77 21.44 -14.89
N PHE A 252 40.08 22.73 -14.85
CA PHE A 252 39.08 23.76 -14.58
C PHE A 252 38.46 24.21 -15.90
N GLY A 253 37.27 23.72 -16.22
CA GLY A 253 36.45 24.18 -17.34
C GLY A 253 35.06 24.59 -16.85
N GLY A 254 34.38 25.48 -17.58
CA GLY A 254 32.98 25.81 -17.29
C GLY A 254 32.13 24.54 -17.26
N PHE A 255 31.28 24.42 -16.23
CA PHE A 255 30.42 23.25 -16.02
C PHE A 255 29.64 22.88 -17.29
N ASP A 256 29.21 23.88 -18.06
CA ASP A 256 28.48 23.70 -19.33
C ASP A 256 29.29 22.97 -20.40
N VAL A 257 30.58 23.30 -20.57
CA VAL A 257 31.46 22.66 -21.57
C VAL A 257 31.73 21.21 -21.20
N GLN A 258 31.90 20.90 -19.91
CA GLN A 258 32.07 19.54 -19.42
C GLN A 258 30.81 18.69 -19.63
N GLN A 259 29.62 19.24 -19.37
CA GLN A 259 28.35 18.57 -19.64
C GLN A 259 28.13 18.33 -21.14
N GLU A 260 28.55 19.26 -22.01
CA GLU A 260 28.53 19.06 -23.46
C GLU A 260 29.49 17.96 -23.92
N LEU A 261 30.71 17.92 -23.36
CA LEU A 261 31.68 16.84 -23.65
C LEU A 261 31.18 15.46 -23.19
N ILE A 262 30.57 15.35 -22.01
CA ILE A 262 29.94 14.11 -21.53
C ILE A 262 28.88 13.63 -22.53
N ARG A 263 28.03 14.55 -23.03
CA ARG A 263 27.02 14.23 -24.06
C ARG A 263 27.66 13.72 -25.35
N GLU A 264 28.76 14.32 -25.80
CA GLU A 264 29.49 13.85 -26.98
C GLU A 264 30.16 12.49 -26.75
N TYR A 265 30.71 12.21 -25.57
CA TYR A 265 31.25 10.89 -25.23
C TYR A 265 30.17 9.81 -25.24
N HIS A 266 29.00 10.07 -24.67
CA HIS A 266 27.86 9.15 -24.76
C HIS A 266 27.45 8.91 -26.22
N ARG A 267 27.40 9.96 -27.05
CA ARG A 267 27.07 9.84 -28.48
C ARG A 267 28.11 9.01 -29.22
N ALA A 268 29.40 9.25 -28.98
CA ALA A 268 30.50 8.50 -29.58
C ALA A 268 30.48 7.02 -29.18
N ALA A 269 30.24 6.71 -27.90
CA ALA A 269 30.12 5.35 -27.41
C ALA A 269 28.93 4.60 -28.03
N GLN A 270 27.77 5.25 -28.11
CA GLN A 270 26.59 4.68 -28.76
C GLN A 270 26.81 4.46 -30.26
N ALA A 271 27.47 5.39 -30.94
CA ALA A 271 27.81 5.24 -32.35
C ALA A 271 28.78 4.07 -32.58
N ALA A 272 29.77 3.89 -31.70
CA ALA A 272 30.69 2.75 -31.75
C ALA A 272 29.95 1.41 -31.53
N ALA A 273 29.06 1.34 -30.52
CA ALA A 273 28.26 0.15 -30.25
C ALA A 273 27.34 -0.20 -31.45
N ARG A 274 26.69 0.79 -32.07
CA ARG A 274 25.87 0.58 -33.29
C ARG A 274 26.66 0.06 -34.48
N ARG A 275 27.95 0.39 -34.56
CA ARG A 275 28.88 -0.12 -35.60
C ARG A 275 29.44 -1.51 -35.27
N GLY A 276 29.07 -2.10 -34.13
CA GLY A 276 29.59 -3.38 -33.66
C GLY A 276 30.96 -3.30 -32.98
N ASP A 277 31.48 -2.09 -32.73
CA ASP A 277 32.75 -1.90 -32.02
C ASP A 277 32.51 -1.74 -30.52
N TYR A 278 32.14 -2.87 -29.91
CA TYR A 278 31.81 -2.96 -28.49
C TYR A 278 33.01 -2.68 -27.58
N ARG A 279 34.23 -2.99 -28.04
CA ARG A 279 35.47 -2.72 -27.31
C ARG A 279 35.74 -1.22 -27.19
N ARG A 280 35.62 -0.48 -28.29
CA ARG A 280 35.76 0.98 -28.27
C ARG A 280 34.68 1.64 -27.43
N ALA A 281 33.43 1.19 -27.55
CA ALA A 281 32.34 1.70 -26.72
C ALA A 281 32.59 1.45 -25.22
N ALA A 282 33.05 0.26 -24.85
CA ALA A 282 33.40 -0.08 -23.48
C ALA A 282 34.59 0.74 -22.94
N PHE A 283 35.60 1.02 -23.77
CA PHE A 283 36.68 1.94 -23.43
C PHE A 283 36.15 3.33 -23.10
N ILE A 284 35.28 3.90 -23.93
CA ILE A 284 34.70 5.23 -23.71
C ILE A 284 33.89 5.24 -22.41
N TYR A 285 33.03 4.24 -22.19
CA TYR A 285 32.24 4.15 -20.96
C TYR A 285 33.10 3.98 -19.70
N ALA A 286 34.02 3.01 -19.69
CA ALA A 286 34.81 2.72 -18.50
C ALA A 286 35.88 3.79 -18.20
N ARG A 287 36.52 4.35 -19.23
CA ARG A 287 37.70 5.20 -19.07
C ARG A 287 37.40 6.68 -19.14
N LEU A 288 36.50 7.11 -20.04
CA LEU A 288 36.19 8.54 -20.21
C LEU A 288 35.02 8.97 -19.33
N LEU A 289 34.04 8.10 -19.14
CA LEU A 289 32.83 8.38 -18.35
C LEU A 289 32.84 7.74 -16.95
N GLU A 290 33.77 6.82 -16.68
CA GLU A 290 33.82 5.99 -15.46
C GLU A 290 32.50 5.26 -15.16
N ASP A 291 31.74 4.93 -16.21
CA ASP A 291 30.52 4.13 -16.12
C ASP A 291 30.83 2.66 -16.42
N TYR A 292 31.30 1.96 -15.39
CA TYR A 292 31.65 0.54 -15.49
C TYR A 292 30.42 -0.35 -15.77
N ARG A 293 29.21 0.08 -15.39
CA ARG A 293 27.99 -0.71 -15.60
C ARG A 293 27.57 -0.65 -17.07
N LEU A 294 27.62 0.51 -17.71
CA LEU A 294 27.41 0.64 -19.15
C LEU A 294 28.51 -0.06 -19.95
N ALA A 295 29.77 0.05 -19.52
CA ALA A 295 30.88 -0.65 -20.16
C ALA A 295 30.69 -2.17 -20.17
N ALA A 296 30.37 -2.77 -19.02
CA ALA A 296 30.11 -4.20 -18.91
C ALA A 296 28.88 -4.63 -19.75
N GLY A 297 27.81 -3.82 -19.76
CA GLY A 297 26.61 -4.10 -20.56
C GLY A 297 26.89 -4.13 -22.07
N VAL A 298 27.70 -3.20 -22.59
CA VAL A 298 28.05 -3.16 -24.02
C VAL A 298 29.01 -4.29 -24.40
N LEU A 299 29.91 -4.71 -23.50
CA LEU A 299 30.74 -5.89 -23.71
C LEU A 299 29.91 -7.17 -23.79
N LEU A 300 28.89 -7.33 -22.94
CA LEU A 300 27.95 -8.46 -23.02
C LEU A 300 27.22 -8.50 -24.36
N GLN A 301 26.73 -7.35 -24.84
CA GLN A 301 26.09 -7.25 -26.16
C GLN A 301 27.04 -7.64 -27.29
N GLY A 302 28.33 -7.36 -27.14
CA GLY A 302 29.37 -7.74 -28.10
C GLY A 302 29.90 -9.16 -27.99
N GLY A 303 29.30 -10.01 -27.14
CA GLY A 303 29.79 -11.37 -26.91
C GLY A 303 31.08 -11.46 -26.09
N LEU A 304 31.56 -10.36 -25.53
CA LEU A 304 32.75 -10.29 -24.67
C LEU A 304 32.36 -10.50 -23.21
N ALA A 305 31.63 -11.60 -22.96
CA ALA A 305 31.01 -11.86 -21.67
C ALA A 305 32.02 -12.07 -20.52
N ARG A 306 33.19 -12.66 -20.83
CA ARG A 306 34.28 -12.83 -19.87
C ARG A 306 34.80 -11.50 -19.32
N ASP A 307 35.05 -10.55 -20.22
CA ASP A 307 35.58 -9.24 -19.85
C ASP A 307 34.54 -8.45 -19.03
N ALA A 308 33.26 -8.55 -19.42
CA ALA A 308 32.16 -7.98 -18.64
C ALA A 308 32.06 -8.60 -17.24
N ALA A 309 32.22 -9.93 -17.12
CA ALA A 309 32.17 -10.63 -15.83
C ALA A 309 33.26 -10.14 -14.87
N LEU A 310 34.48 -9.93 -15.37
CA LEU A 310 35.58 -9.39 -14.58
C LEU A 310 35.33 -7.93 -14.16
N ILE A 311 34.73 -7.10 -15.01
CA ILE A 311 34.33 -5.73 -14.62
C ILE A 311 33.25 -5.77 -13.54
N TYR A 312 32.24 -6.63 -13.66
CA TYR A 312 31.22 -6.79 -12.63
C TYR A 312 31.80 -7.24 -11.29
N LEU A 313 32.77 -8.15 -11.32
CA LEU A 313 33.39 -8.70 -10.12
C LEU A 313 34.35 -7.71 -9.44
N GLU A 314 35.28 -7.14 -10.20
CA GLU A 314 36.43 -6.40 -9.65
C GLU A 314 36.15 -4.89 -9.47
N LYS A 315 35.28 -4.29 -10.31
CA LYS A 315 34.99 -2.84 -10.25
C LYS A 315 33.64 -2.52 -9.61
N LEU A 316 32.64 -3.37 -9.81
CA LEU A 316 31.28 -3.13 -9.32
C LEU A 316 30.94 -3.94 -8.07
N ASP A 317 31.75 -4.95 -7.71
CA ASP A 317 31.44 -5.98 -6.69
C ASP A 317 30.02 -6.58 -6.86
N ASP A 318 29.53 -6.62 -8.10
CA ASP A 318 28.21 -7.14 -8.47
C ASP A 318 28.35 -8.62 -8.80
N ARG A 319 28.54 -9.43 -7.76
CA ARG A 319 28.73 -10.90 -7.87
C ARG A 319 27.58 -11.59 -8.61
N PRO A 320 26.29 -11.25 -8.43
CA PRO A 320 25.20 -11.85 -9.20
C PRO A 320 25.30 -11.56 -10.70
N ALA A 321 25.64 -10.32 -11.09
CA ALA A 321 25.86 -9.98 -12.50
C ALA A 321 27.10 -10.66 -13.07
N ALA A 322 28.18 -10.77 -12.29
CA ALA A 322 29.38 -11.49 -12.68
C ALA A 322 29.10 -12.97 -12.94
N ALA A 323 28.32 -13.65 -12.09
CA ALA A 323 27.96 -15.06 -12.27
C ALA A 323 27.23 -15.30 -13.60
N ARG A 324 26.22 -14.49 -13.92
CA ARG A 324 25.50 -14.57 -15.20
C ARG A 324 26.40 -14.28 -16.41
N ALA A 325 27.33 -13.34 -16.26
CA ALA A 325 28.28 -13.01 -17.32
C ALA A 325 29.31 -14.14 -17.54
N PHE A 326 29.81 -14.80 -16.48
CA PHE A 326 30.65 -15.99 -16.61
C PHE A 326 29.89 -17.17 -17.24
N GLU A 327 28.61 -17.36 -16.90
CA GLU A 327 27.75 -18.35 -17.53
C GLU A 327 27.63 -18.07 -19.05
N ALA A 328 27.35 -16.82 -19.43
CA ALA A 328 27.30 -16.41 -20.83
C ALA A 328 28.65 -16.54 -21.56
N ALA A 329 29.77 -16.49 -20.82
CA ALA A 329 31.12 -16.73 -21.36
C ALA A 329 31.47 -18.21 -21.50
N GLY A 330 30.64 -19.13 -21.01
CA GLY A 330 30.93 -20.56 -20.94
C GLY A 330 31.91 -20.95 -19.82
N GLU A 331 32.25 -20.04 -18.91
CA GLU A 331 33.08 -20.33 -17.72
C GLU A 331 32.22 -20.87 -16.58
N PHE A 332 31.61 -22.04 -16.80
CA PHE A 332 30.60 -22.61 -15.91
C PHE A 332 31.11 -22.90 -14.50
N ASP A 333 32.36 -23.36 -14.33
CA ASP A 333 32.94 -23.61 -13.00
C ASP A 333 32.99 -22.35 -12.13
N ARG A 334 33.35 -21.21 -12.73
CA ARG A 334 33.38 -19.92 -12.03
C ARG A 334 31.98 -19.40 -11.74
N ALA A 335 31.06 -19.56 -12.70
CA ALA A 335 29.66 -19.21 -12.49
C ALA A 335 29.06 -20.03 -11.34
N LEU A 336 29.29 -21.34 -11.30
CA LEU A 336 28.84 -22.23 -10.23
C LEU A 336 29.47 -21.89 -8.87
N ALA A 337 30.77 -21.58 -8.84
CA ALA A 337 31.43 -21.13 -7.61
C ALA A 337 30.80 -19.83 -7.06
N LEU A 338 30.48 -18.88 -7.95
CA LEU A 338 29.78 -17.65 -7.55
C LEU A 338 28.33 -17.91 -7.13
N TYR A 339 27.56 -18.73 -7.85
CA TYR A 339 26.20 -19.08 -7.45
C TYR A 339 26.16 -19.79 -6.09
N ARG A 340 27.06 -20.75 -5.86
CA ARG A 340 27.21 -21.42 -4.56
C ARG A 340 27.62 -20.44 -3.46
N GLY A 341 28.55 -19.53 -3.73
CA GLY A 341 28.96 -18.50 -2.77
C GLY A 341 27.91 -17.42 -2.49
N LEU A 342 26.93 -17.27 -3.37
CA LEU A 342 25.76 -16.39 -3.20
C LEU A 342 24.55 -17.13 -2.61
N ASP A 343 24.68 -18.43 -2.34
CA ASP A 343 23.58 -19.33 -2.00
C ASP A 343 22.42 -19.32 -3.03
N ASP A 344 22.71 -18.99 -4.29
CA ASP A 344 21.74 -19.03 -5.40
C ASP A 344 21.71 -20.44 -6.00
N PHE A 345 21.21 -21.37 -5.19
CA PHE A 345 21.18 -22.79 -5.53
C PHE A 345 20.17 -23.13 -6.64
N GLU A 346 19.15 -22.29 -6.86
CA GLU A 346 18.21 -22.47 -7.99
C GLU A 346 18.93 -22.28 -9.33
N ARG A 347 19.69 -21.18 -9.50
CA ARG A 347 20.47 -20.97 -10.73
C ARG A 347 21.61 -21.98 -10.88
N ALA A 348 22.24 -22.38 -9.78
CA ALA A 348 23.24 -23.44 -9.82
C ALA A 348 22.64 -24.76 -10.33
N GLY A 349 21.44 -25.13 -9.85
CA GLY A 349 20.71 -26.31 -10.30
C GLY A 349 20.31 -26.23 -11.77
N ASP A 350 19.77 -25.09 -12.22
CA ASP A 350 19.42 -24.86 -13.63
C ASP A 350 20.63 -24.99 -14.56
N LEU A 351 21.80 -24.48 -14.14
CA LEU A 351 23.04 -24.60 -14.89
C LEU A 351 23.54 -26.05 -14.94
N LEU A 352 23.58 -26.75 -13.80
CA LEU A 352 23.98 -28.16 -13.73
C LEU A 352 23.07 -29.08 -14.56
N ALA A 353 21.76 -28.83 -14.54
CA ALA A 353 20.80 -29.56 -15.37
C ALA A 353 21.09 -29.38 -16.87
N ARG A 354 21.43 -28.15 -17.30
CA ARG A 354 21.82 -27.85 -18.69
C ARG A 354 23.16 -28.46 -19.08
N LEU A 355 24.07 -28.64 -18.13
CA LEU A 355 25.36 -29.31 -18.33
C LEU A 355 25.24 -30.84 -18.37
N GLY A 356 24.07 -31.40 -18.04
CA GLY A 356 23.85 -32.84 -18.03
C GLY A 356 24.31 -33.53 -16.76
N GLU A 357 24.37 -32.79 -15.64
CA GLU A 357 24.76 -33.29 -14.30
C GLU A 357 23.52 -33.41 -13.39
N PRO A 358 22.64 -34.41 -13.59
CA PRO A 358 21.33 -34.45 -12.94
C PRO A 358 21.40 -34.70 -11.42
N GLU A 359 22.41 -35.42 -10.94
CA GLU A 359 22.58 -35.70 -9.51
C GLU A 359 22.99 -34.44 -8.73
N GLU A 360 23.99 -33.70 -9.24
CA GLU A 360 24.39 -32.42 -8.64
C GLU A 360 23.29 -31.35 -8.78
N ALA A 361 22.57 -31.33 -9.90
CA ALA A 361 21.44 -30.43 -10.09
C ALA A 361 20.33 -30.68 -9.06
N LEU A 362 20.01 -31.96 -8.80
CA LEU A 362 19.03 -32.33 -7.79
C LEU A 362 19.48 -31.91 -6.38
N GLU A 363 20.76 -32.10 -6.03
CA GLU A 363 21.29 -31.65 -4.74
C GLU A 363 21.17 -30.13 -4.60
N ALA A 364 21.49 -29.37 -5.66
CA ALA A 364 21.33 -27.93 -5.68
C ALA A 364 19.86 -27.51 -5.49
N TYR A 365 18.92 -28.14 -6.20
CA TYR A 365 17.49 -27.85 -6.04
C TYR A 365 16.96 -28.20 -4.65
N LEU A 366 17.46 -29.27 -4.01
CA LEU A 366 17.09 -29.62 -2.64
C LEU A 366 17.58 -28.55 -1.66
N ARG A 367 18.83 -28.09 -1.78
CA ARG A 367 19.35 -26.99 -0.96
C ARG A 367 18.59 -25.69 -1.18
N ALA A 368 18.17 -25.41 -2.42
CA ALA A 368 17.33 -24.27 -2.73
C ALA A 368 15.95 -24.39 -2.04
N ALA A 369 15.32 -25.57 -2.11
CA ALA A 369 14.04 -25.84 -1.48
C ALA A 369 14.12 -25.72 0.05
N ASP A 370 15.13 -26.30 0.69
CA ASP A 370 15.35 -26.19 2.14
C ASP A 370 15.58 -24.73 2.54
N ARG A 371 16.37 -23.96 1.77
CA ARG A 371 16.60 -22.54 2.03
C ARG A 371 15.32 -21.70 1.92
N ILE A 372 14.45 -21.99 0.95
CA ILE A 372 13.15 -21.32 0.82
C ILE A 372 12.32 -21.55 2.09
N VAL A 373 12.30 -22.78 2.62
CA VAL A 373 11.62 -23.09 3.87
C VAL A 373 12.26 -22.36 5.06
N ASP A 374 13.59 -22.39 5.19
CA ASP A 374 14.30 -21.80 6.32
C ASP A 374 14.17 -20.26 6.39
N LEU A 375 14.15 -19.58 5.24
CA LEU A 375 14.10 -18.12 5.16
C LEU A 375 12.69 -17.56 5.06
N GLU A 376 11.85 -18.16 4.22
CA GLU A 376 10.52 -17.63 3.88
C GLU A 376 9.39 -18.41 4.56
N GLY A 377 9.62 -19.65 5.01
CA GLY A 377 8.58 -20.56 5.47
C GLY A 377 7.63 -21.02 4.34
N ASP A 378 7.99 -20.77 3.07
CA ASP A 378 7.11 -21.04 1.92
C ASP A 378 7.31 -22.45 1.37
N HIS A 379 6.68 -23.41 2.05
CA HIS A 379 6.68 -24.82 1.69
C HIS A 379 6.08 -25.09 0.29
N LEU A 380 5.15 -24.24 -0.18
CA LEU A 380 4.55 -24.40 -1.51
C LEU A 380 5.61 -24.16 -2.58
N LYS A 381 6.32 -23.04 -2.50
CA LYS A 381 7.37 -22.66 -3.45
C LYS A 381 8.51 -23.67 -3.46
N ALA A 382 8.90 -24.19 -2.29
CA ALA A 382 9.89 -25.25 -2.17
C ALA A 382 9.46 -26.55 -2.90
N GLY A 383 8.21 -26.99 -2.70
CA GLY A 383 7.67 -28.16 -3.39
C GLY A 383 7.50 -27.93 -4.91
N GLU A 384 7.04 -26.76 -5.33
CA GLU A 384 6.91 -26.40 -6.74
C GLU A 384 8.25 -26.39 -7.48
N LEU A 385 9.33 -25.93 -6.82
CA LEU A 385 10.68 -25.98 -7.37
C LEU A 385 11.08 -27.42 -7.71
N LEU A 386 10.90 -28.36 -6.77
CA LEU A 386 11.25 -29.76 -6.99
C LEU A 386 10.35 -30.45 -8.01
N ARG A 387 9.05 -30.13 -8.02
CA ARG A 387 8.12 -30.69 -8.99
C ARG A 387 8.41 -30.21 -10.41
N SER A 388 8.61 -28.91 -10.60
CA SER A 388 8.68 -28.29 -11.93
C SER A 388 10.10 -28.26 -12.50
N ARG A 389 11.11 -27.89 -11.70
CA ARG A 389 12.50 -27.76 -12.16
C ARG A 389 13.26 -29.07 -12.01
N ALA A 390 13.16 -29.73 -10.86
CA ALA A 390 13.84 -31.00 -10.63
C ALA A 390 13.10 -32.22 -11.23
N SER A 391 11.85 -32.05 -11.68
CA SER A 391 11.00 -33.15 -12.16
C SER A 391 10.86 -34.31 -11.16
N ARG A 392 10.84 -33.98 -9.85
CA ARG A 392 10.75 -34.93 -8.72
C ARG A 392 9.49 -34.69 -7.87
N PRO A 393 8.29 -35.09 -8.36
CA PRO A 393 7.04 -34.94 -7.61
C PRO A 393 7.00 -35.78 -6.32
N ASP A 394 7.76 -36.87 -6.27
CA ASP A 394 7.93 -37.71 -5.09
C ASP A 394 8.58 -36.95 -3.93
N LEU A 395 9.62 -36.16 -4.21
CA LEU A 395 10.29 -35.34 -3.20
C LEU A 395 9.49 -34.07 -2.84
N ALA A 396 8.79 -33.50 -3.82
CA ALA A 396 7.93 -32.34 -3.61
C ALA A 396 6.79 -32.62 -2.60
N SER A 397 6.25 -33.85 -2.62
CA SER A 397 5.14 -34.24 -1.75
C SER A 397 5.46 -34.08 -0.25
N ARG A 398 6.73 -34.27 0.16
CA ARG A 398 7.17 -34.01 1.54
C ARG A 398 6.95 -32.55 1.93
N PHE A 399 7.39 -31.62 1.09
CA PHE A 399 7.26 -30.18 1.36
C PHE A 399 5.79 -29.75 1.42
N PHE A 400 4.95 -30.27 0.54
CA PHE A 400 3.51 -29.98 0.62
C PHE A 400 2.86 -30.55 1.88
N ALA A 401 3.30 -31.73 2.36
CA ALA A 401 2.85 -32.29 3.63
C ALA A 401 3.28 -31.46 4.83
N ASP A 402 4.54 -31.02 4.86
CA ASP A 402 5.05 -30.16 5.93
C ASP A 402 4.33 -28.80 5.94
N GLY A 403 4.12 -28.21 4.76
CA GLY A 403 3.38 -26.95 4.61
C GLY A 403 1.90 -27.06 4.97
N TRP A 404 1.28 -28.21 4.70
CA TRP A 404 -0.04 -28.49 5.23
C TRP A 404 0.05 -28.61 6.75
N ALA A 405 0.93 -29.44 7.33
CA ALA A 405 1.01 -29.65 8.77
C ALA A 405 1.32 -28.36 9.58
N ALA A 406 2.04 -27.40 9.01
CA ALA A 406 2.38 -26.12 9.62
C ALA A 406 1.22 -25.11 9.74
N ARG A 407 -0.03 -25.57 9.73
CA ARG A 407 -1.24 -24.73 9.89
C ARG A 407 -1.31 -24.08 11.28
N PRO A 408 -1.76 -22.81 11.38
CA PRO A 408 -2.09 -21.89 10.29
C PRO A 408 -0.82 -21.22 9.74
N GLY A 409 -0.47 -21.50 8.48
CA GLY A 409 0.67 -20.92 7.78
C GLY A 409 0.27 -20.38 6.40
N PRO A 410 1.05 -19.47 5.80
CA PRO A 410 0.81 -19.01 4.44
C PRO A 410 0.81 -20.20 3.48
N ASN A 411 -0.05 -20.15 2.45
CA ASN A 411 -0.15 -21.18 1.41
C ASN A 411 -0.54 -22.60 1.87
N ALA A 412 -0.90 -22.84 3.13
CA ALA A 412 -1.25 -24.18 3.62
C ALA A 412 -2.32 -24.88 2.75
N VAL A 413 -3.38 -24.16 2.37
CA VAL A 413 -4.44 -24.72 1.51
C VAL A 413 -3.95 -25.01 0.09
N SER A 414 -3.01 -24.21 -0.44
CA SER A 414 -2.36 -24.51 -1.72
C SER A 414 -1.52 -25.79 -1.62
N CYS A 415 -0.80 -26.00 -0.50
CA CYS A 415 -0.09 -27.25 -0.25
C CYS A 415 -1.05 -28.45 -0.17
N ALA A 416 -2.22 -28.30 0.47
CA ALA A 416 -3.26 -29.33 0.46
C ALA A 416 -3.77 -29.66 -0.94
N VAL A 417 -3.96 -28.64 -1.78
CA VAL A 417 -4.34 -28.84 -3.19
C VAL A 417 -3.30 -29.67 -3.93
N GLU A 418 -2.01 -29.39 -3.74
CA GLU A 418 -0.95 -30.14 -4.41
C GLU A 418 -0.80 -31.57 -3.87
N LEU A 419 -1.04 -31.80 -2.58
CA LEU A 419 -1.16 -33.16 -2.03
C LEU A 419 -2.35 -33.91 -2.63
N ALA A 420 -3.52 -33.25 -2.71
CA ALA A 420 -4.72 -33.86 -3.27
C ALA A 420 -4.48 -34.32 -4.72
N ARG A 421 -3.78 -33.50 -5.52
CA ARG A 421 -3.36 -33.86 -6.88
C ARG A 421 -2.46 -35.09 -6.89
N SER A 422 -1.40 -35.09 -6.08
CA SER A 422 -0.43 -36.20 -5.99
C SER A 422 -1.11 -37.54 -5.68
N TRP A 423 -2.02 -37.56 -4.69
CA TRP A 423 -2.76 -38.77 -4.35
C TRP A 423 -3.83 -39.15 -5.36
N ALA A 424 -4.49 -38.17 -5.99
CA ALA A 424 -5.48 -38.43 -7.02
C ALA A 424 -4.83 -39.03 -8.29
N ASP A 425 -3.65 -38.54 -8.69
CA ASP A 425 -2.86 -39.08 -9.80
C ASP A 425 -2.40 -40.52 -9.51
N SER A 426 -2.07 -40.81 -8.23
CA SER A 426 -1.67 -42.14 -7.77
C SER A 426 -2.87 -43.09 -7.51
N GLY A 427 -4.11 -42.58 -7.54
CA GLY A 427 -5.33 -43.35 -7.23
C GLY A 427 -5.55 -43.67 -5.75
N GLU A 428 -4.86 -42.98 -4.84
CA GLU A 428 -4.90 -43.23 -3.40
C GLU A 428 -6.07 -42.53 -2.71
N ALA A 429 -7.22 -43.20 -2.65
CA ALA A 429 -8.45 -42.62 -2.09
C ALA A 429 -8.43 -42.42 -0.56
N ALA A 430 -7.70 -43.25 0.19
CA ALA A 430 -7.67 -43.19 1.66
C ALA A 430 -6.98 -41.92 2.22
N PRO A 431 -5.73 -41.58 1.83
CA PRO A 431 -5.09 -40.35 2.31
C PRO A 431 -5.83 -39.10 1.81
N LEU A 432 -6.38 -39.13 0.59
CA LEU A 432 -7.21 -38.05 0.07
C LEU A 432 -8.45 -37.80 0.94
N ARG A 433 -9.15 -38.85 1.40
CA ARG A 433 -10.29 -38.69 2.33
C ARG A 433 -9.88 -38.07 3.67
N SER A 434 -8.72 -38.46 4.22
CA SER A 434 -8.20 -37.86 5.46
C SER A 434 -7.95 -36.37 5.29
N LEU A 435 -7.31 -35.98 4.18
CA LEU A 435 -7.06 -34.58 3.85
C LEU A 435 -8.34 -33.78 3.68
N VAL A 436 -9.36 -34.34 3.03
CA VAL A 436 -10.68 -33.69 2.91
C VAL A 436 -11.33 -33.52 4.28
N ALA A 437 -11.20 -34.47 5.19
CA ALA A 437 -11.71 -34.32 6.56
C ALA A 437 -11.01 -33.16 7.31
N GLU A 438 -9.68 -33.07 7.22
CA GLU A 438 -8.91 -31.97 7.82
C GLU A 438 -9.23 -30.61 7.18
N ALA A 439 -9.42 -30.59 5.85
CA ALA A 439 -9.76 -29.37 5.12
C ALA A 439 -11.16 -28.88 5.48
N ASP A 440 -12.13 -29.78 5.64
CA ASP A 440 -13.48 -29.45 6.11
C ASP A 440 -13.46 -28.79 7.50
N GLU A 441 -12.62 -29.28 8.42
CA GLU A 441 -12.48 -28.70 9.76
C GLU A 441 -11.84 -27.30 9.70
N LEU A 442 -10.76 -27.15 8.92
CA LEU A 442 -10.07 -25.87 8.75
C LEU A 442 -10.94 -24.81 8.05
N LEU A 443 -11.60 -25.20 6.97
CA LEU A 443 -12.39 -24.32 6.12
C LEU A 443 -13.83 -24.20 6.62
N GLY A 444 -14.24 -24.90 7.67
CA GLY A 444 -15.58 -24.83 8.25
C GLY A 444 -16.00 -23.45 8.75
N PRO A 445 -15.19 -22.73 9.56
CA PRO A 445 -15.53 -21.42 10.12
C PRO A 445 -15.75 -20.29 9.06
N PRO A 446 -16.44 -19.18 9.39
CA PRO A 446 -16.60 -18.03 8.51
C PRO A 446 -15.25 -17.42 8.04
N GLY A 447 -15.17 -16.98 6.78
CA GLY A 447 -13.92 -16.53 6.14
C GLY A 447 -13.39 -17.56 5.13
N HIS A 448 -12.13 -17.45 4.69
CA HIS A 448 -11.46 -18.41 3.81
C HIS A 448 -12.21 -18.76 2.51
N GLU A 449 -12.98 -17.83 1.94
CA GLU A 449 -13.81 -18.14 0.75
C GLU A 449 -12.96 -18.43 -0.49
N ALA A 450 -11.87 -17.69 -0.67
CA ALA A 450 -10.94 -17.93 -1.76
C ALA A 450 -10.25 -19.29 -1.63
N ASP A 451 -9.86 -19.66 -0.42
CA ASP A 451 -9.20 -20.94 -0.12
C ASP A 451 -10.17 -22.12 -0.28
N ALA A 452 -11.40 -21.97 0.22
CA ALA A 452 -12.45 -22.98 0.07
C ALA A 452 -12.88 -23.15 -1.39
N SER A 453 -13.03 -22.05 -2.13
CA SER A 453 -13.27 -22.08 -3.58
C SER A 453 -12.15 -22.86 -4.28
N ARG A 454 -10.89 -22.53 -3.99
CA ARG A 454 -9.74 -23.21 -4.61
C ARG A 454 -9.71 -24.71 -4.29
N PHE A 455 -9.82 -25.09 -3.01
CA PHE A 455 -9.71 -26.47 -2.59
C PHE A 455 -10.87 -27.34 -3.09
N TYR A 456 -12.12 -26.92 -2.89
CA TYR A 456 -13.28 -27.76 -3.20
C TYR A 456 -13.55 -27.86 -4.71
N ASN A 457 -13.32 -26.81 -5.49
CA ASN A 457 -13.42 -26.92 -6.95
C ASN A 457 -12.35 -27.85 -7.51
N GLU A 458 -11.13 -27.77 -6.98
CA GLU A 458 -10.07 -28.69 -7.38
C GLU A 458 -10.38 -30.13 -6.97
N LEU A 459 -10.90 -30.35 -5.76
CA LEU A 459 -11.35 -31.67 -5.31
C LEU A 459 -12.42 -32.26 -6.23
N ALA A 460 -13.41 -31.45 -6.65
CA ALA A 460 -14.45 -31.87 -7.57
C ALA A 460 -13.88 -32.27 -8.95
N ARG A 461 -12.87 -31.53 -9.43
CA ARG A 461 -12.13 -31.86 -10.67
C ARG A 461 -11.37 -33.18 -10.54
N LEU A 462 -10.65 -33.36 -9.42
CA LEU A 462 -9.86 -34.57 -9.17
C LEU A 462 -10.73 -35.80 -8.99
N ALA A 463 -11.91 -35.67 -8.40
CA ALA A 463 -12.88 -36.76 -8.24
C ALA A 463 -13.30 -37.41 -9.58
N ASP A 464 -13.15 -36.71 -10.70
CA ASP A 464 -13.47 -37.22 -12.04
C ASP A 464 -12.36 -38.08 -12.66
N LEU A 465 -11.19 -38.19 -12.01
CA LEU A 465 -10.11 -39.04 -12.48
C LEU A 465 -10.48 -40.54 -12.38
N PRO A 466 -10.10 -41.38 -13.36
CA PRO A 466 -10.46 -42.80 -13.37
C PRO A 466 -10.04 -43.57 -12.10
N GLY A 467 -8.90 -43.21 -11.51
CA GLY A 467 -8.39 -43.82 -10.27
C GLY A 467 -9.28 -43.59 -9.04
N LEU A 468 -10.14 -42.56 -9.06
CA LEU A 468 -11.01 -42.20 -7.94
C LEU A 468 -12.49 -42.54 -8.21
N ALA A 469 -12.80 -43.28 -9.28
CA ALA A 469 -14.16 -43.66 -9.63
C ALA A 469 -15.00 -44.25 -8.46
N PRO A 470 -14.46 -45.09 -7.56
CA PRO A 470 -15.22 -45.63 -6.43
C PRO A 470 -15.70 -44.59 -5.41
N CYS A 471 -14.95 -43.48 -5.24
CA CYS A 471 -15.27 -42.42 -4.28
C CYS A 471 -15.67 -41.10 -4.95
N ARG A 472 -15.86 -41.09 -6.27
CA ARG A 472 -16.24 -39.91 -7.04
C ARG A 472 -17.45 -39.18 -6.46
N VAL A 473 -18.52 -39.92 -6.18
CA VAL A 473 -19.78 -39.34 -5.66
C VAL A 473 -19.56 -38.70 -4.29
N GLU A 474 -18.85 -39.40 -3.40
CA GLU A 474 -18.50 -38.92 -2.05
C GLU A 474 -17.69 -37.63 -2.11
N LEU A 475 -16.60 -37.60 -2.88
CA LEU A 475 -15.70 -36.44 -2.97
C LEU A 475 -16.40 -35.22 -3.59
N ARG A 476 -17.25 -35.43 -4.60
CA ARG A 476 -18.04 -34.35 -5.20
C ARG A 476 -19.11 -33.82 -4.25
N ASP A 477 -19.77 -34.69 -3.49
CA ASP A 477 -20.77 -34.26 -2.50
C ASP A 477 -20.11 -33.45 -1.37
N ARG A 478 -18.96 -33.90 -0.86
CA ARG A 478 -18.15 -33.18 0.12
C ARG A 478 -17.74 -31.79 -0.38
N ALA A 479 -17.21 -31.71 -1.60
CA ALA A 479 -16.89 -30.43 -2.23
C ALA A 479 -18.11 -29.49 -2.32
N LEU A 480 -19.26 -30.02 -2.73
CA LEU A 480 -20.50 -29.26 -2.84
C LEU A 480 -20.99 -28.76 -1.48
N ILE A 481 -20.95 -29.61 -0.45
CA ILE A 481 -21.34 -29.27 0.93
C ILE A 481 -20.44 -28.16 1.48
N GLY A 482 -19.13 -28.25 1.25
CA GLY A 482 -18.14 -27.24 1.65
C GLY A 482 -18.42 -25.88 1.02
N LEU A 483 -18.62 -25.83 -0.31
CA LEU A 483 -18.97 -24.60 -1.04
C LEU A 483 -20.32 -24.04 -0.61
N ALA A 484 -21.34 -24.89 -0.45
CA ALA A 484 -22.66 -24.48 0.04
C ALA A 484 -22.59 -23.94 1.47
N GLY A 485 -21.70 -24.47 2.31
CA GLY A 485 -21.40 -23.94 3.64
C GLY A 485 -20.92 -22.49 3.57
N LYS A 486 -19.98 -22.18 2.67
CA LYS A 486 -19.49 -20.81 2.44
C LYS A 486 -20.56 -19.88 1.89
N LEU A 487 -21.38 -20.37 0.98
CA LEU A 487 -22.50 -19.60 0.44
C LEU A 487 -23.50 -19.23 1.55
N ARG A 488 -23.85 -20.17 2.44
CA ARG A 488 -24.73 -19.92 3.59
C ARG A 488 -24.16 -18.91 4.58
N GLN A 489 -22.85 -18.95 4.84
CA GLN A 489 -22.18 -17.98 5.72
C GLN A 489 -22.29 -16.54 5.19
N ARG A 490 -22.33 -16.36 3.87
CA ARG A 490 -22.50 -15.04 3.23
C ARG A 490 -23.94 -14.64 2.96
N ALA A 491 -24.88 -15.60 2.96
CA ALA A 491 -26.31 -15.38 2.73
C ALA A 491 -27.08 -14.85 3.96
N GLY A 492 -26.38 -14.36 4.99
CA GLY A 492 -26.98 -13.89 6.25
C GLY A 492 -27.92 -12.67 6.07
N PRO A 493 -28.92 -12.49 6.96
CA PRO A 493 -29.86 -11.38 6.88
C PRO A 493 -29.13 -10.03 7.00
N GLY A 494 -29.22 -9.20 5.97
CA GLY A 494 -28.56 -7.90 5.91
C GLY A 494 -27.16 -7.90 5.27
N ALA A 495 -26.69 -9.02 4.68
CA ALA A 495 -25.53 -9.00 3.79
C ALA A 495 -26.00 -8.83 2.35
N SER A 496 -25.62 -7.73 1.69
CA SER A 496 -25.70 -7.66 0.23
C SER A 496 -24.63 -8.60 -0.31
N ALA A 497 -25.01 -9.83 -0.63
CA ALA A 497 -24.09 -10.77 -1.24
C ALA A 497 -23.65 -10.18 -2.59
N PRO A 498 -22.34 -10.01 -2.84
CA PRO A 498 -21.88 -9.38 -4.06
C PRO A 498 -22.41 -10.15 -5.27
N PRO A 499 -22.86 -9.44 -6.32
CA PRO A 499 -23.32 -10.10 -7.54
C PRO A 499 -22.20 -11.01 -8.07
N GLY A 500 -22.56 -12.26 -8.38
CA GLY A 500 -21.59 -13.27 -8.82
C GLY A 500 -20.86 -14.00 -7.70
N LEU A 501 -21.24 -13.88 -6.41
CA LEU A 501 -20.62 -14.66 -5.32
C LEU A 501 -20.72 -16.18 -5.52
N ALA A 502 -21.87 -16.68 -5.98
CA ALA A 502 -21.98 -18.11 -6.31
C ALA A 502 -21.04 -18.44 -7.48
N SER A 503 -21.04 -17.61 -8.53
CA SER A 503 -20.12 -17.77 -9.66
C SER A 503 -18.63 -17.71 -9.24
N SER A 504 -18.24 -16.92 -8.24
CA SER A 504 -16.85 -16.86 -7.76
C SER A 504 -16.47 -18.01 -6.83
N LEU A 505 -17.42 -18.52 -6.03
CA LEU A 505 -17.21 -19.69 -5.17
C LEU A 505 -17.16 -21.00 -5.96
N PHE A 506 -18.01 -21.15 -6.97
CA PHE A 506 -18.07 -22.36 -7.81
C PHE A 506 -17.11 -22.32 -9.00
N GLY A 507 -16.46 -21.19 -9.27
CA GLY A 507 -15.48 -21.06 -10.35
C GLY A 507 -16.09 -21.09 -11.76
N PRO A 508 -15.24 -21.12 -12.83
CA PRO A 508 -15.72 -21.22 -14.20
C PRO A 508 -16.53 -22.51 -14.42
N ALA A 509 -17.60 -22.44 -15.22
CA ALA A 509 -18.62 -23.49 -15.38
C ALA A 509 -18.14 -24.76 -16.14
N ARG A 510 -17.12 -25.46 -15.62
CA ARG A 510 -16.69 -26.79 -16.12
C ARG A 510 -16.96 -27.88 -15.10
N GLU A 511 -16.74 -27.61 -13.82
CA GLU A 511 -16.82 -28.59 -12.75
C GLU A 511 -18.25 -28.75 -12.21
N TRP A 512 -19.07 -27.71 -12.30
CA TRP A 512 -20.46 -27.68 -11.83
C TRP A 512 -21.42 -27.30 -12.95
N SER A 513 -22.63 -27.85 -12.93
CA SER A 513 -23.64 -27.52 -13.94
C SER A 513 -24.07 -26.06 -13.81
N ALA A 514 -24.35 -25.42 -14.96
CA ALA A 514 -24.88 -24.07 -14.97
C ALA A 514 -26.23 -23.95 -14.23
N ASP A 515 -27.03 -25.02 -14.22
CA ASP A 515 -28.26 -25.10 -13.43
C ASP A 515 -27.98 -24.98 -11.93
N LEU A 516 -27.00 -25.72 -11.41
CA LEU A 516 -26.63 -25.68 -9.99
C LEU A 516 -26.13 -24.28 -9.58
N ILE A 517 -25.32 -23.64 -10.42
CA ILE A 517 -24.83 -22.27 -10.16
C ILE A 517 -26.01 -21.28 -10.19
N ARG A 518 -26.92 -21.39 -11.16
CA ARG A 518 -28.14 -20.56 -11.22
C ARG A 518 -29.03 -20.75 -9.99
N ASP A 519 -29.20 -21.98 -9.54
CA ASP A 519 -29.98 -22.29 -8.34
C ASP A 519 -29.33 -21.71 -7.07
N ALA A 520 -28.00 -21.80 -6.96
CA ALA A 520 -27.25 -21.18 -5.88
C ALA A 520 -27.35 -19.64 -5.90
N GLU A 521 -27.26 -19.02 -7.08
CA GLU A 521 -27.50 -17.58 -7.24
C GLU A 521 -28.94 -17.19 -6.89
N TYR A 522 -29.92 -17.99 -7.32
CA TYR A 522 -31.32 -17.76 -7.00
C TYR A 522 -31.55 -17.84 -5.48
N ALA A 523 -31.00 -18.87 -4.81
CA ALA A 523 -31.10 -19.03 -3.36
C ALA A 523 -30.48 -17.84 -2.62
N LEU A 524 -29.32 -17.35 -3.07
CA LEU A 524 -28.65 -16.16 -2.54
C LEU A 524 -29.47 -14.88 -2.74
N ARG A 525 -30.10 -14.70 -3.92
CA ARG A 525 -30.99 -13.56 -4.18
C ARG A 525 -32.28 -13.65 -3.37
N ALA A 526 -32.82 -14.85 -3.21
CA ALA A 526 -34.03 -15.10 -2.43
C ALA A 526 -33.79 -14.82 -0.94
N SER A 527 -32.61 -15.14 -0.40
CA SER A 527 -32.23 -14.79 0.98
C SER A 527 -31.94 -13.29 1.16
N ALA A 528 -31.52 -12.59 0.11
CA ALA A 528 -31.23 -11.15 0.13
C ALA A 528 -32.47 -10.25 -0.08
N ARG A 529 -33.61 -10.79 -0.54
CA ARG A 529 -34.84 -9.98 -0.71
C ARG A 529 -35.34 -9.54 0.66
N PRO A 530 -35.55 -8.23 0.90
CA PRO A 530 -36.25 -7.78 2.08
C PRO A 530 -37.65 -8.39 2.06
N ARG A 531 -37.99 -9.07 3.15
CA ARG A 531 -39.35 -9.57 3.37
C ARG A 531 -40.30 -8.37 3.25
N ALA A 532 -41.28 -8.46 2.34
CA ALA A 532 -42.19 -7.35 2.06
C ALA A 532 -42.80 -6.81 3.36
N VAL A 533 -42.55 -5.53 3.63
CA VAL A 533 -43.17 -4.75 4.69
C VAL A 533 -44.62 -4.54 4.25
N GLY A 534 -45.55 -5.30 4.82
CA GLY A 534 -46.96 -5.26 4.40
C GLY A 534 -47.97 -5.92 5.33
N GLU A 535 -47.59 -6.36 6.52
CA GLU A 535 -48.56 -6.67 7.58
C GLU A 535 -48.11 -6.02 8.89
N PRO A 536 -48.99 -5.28 9.59
CA PRO A 536 -48.67 -4.71 10.89
C PRO A 536 -48.54 -5.85 11.90
N ARG A 537 -47.30 -6.24 12.17
CA ARG A 537 -46.98 -6.96 13.40
C ARG A 537 -47.30 -5.99 14.55
N PRO A 538 -48.01 -6.43 15.61
CA PRO A 538 -48.28 -5.56 16.76
C PRO A 538 -46.96 -4.96 17.21
N ALA A 539 -46.92 -3.62 17.30
CA ALA A 539 -45.74 -2.85 17.59
C ALA A 539 -45.04 -3.46 18.81
N SER A 540 -43.93 -4.15 18.56
CA SER A 540 -42.97 -4.36 19.63
C SER A 540 -42.45 -2.97 19.96
N PRO A 541 -42.43 -2.57 21.24
CA PRO A 541 -41.92 -1.25 21.63
C PRO A 541 -40.51 -1.09 21.04
N PRO A 542 -40.12 0.14 20.63
CA PRO A 542 -38.77 0.38 20.13
C PRO A 542 -37.78 -0.23 21.13
N PRO A 543 -36.74 -0.97 20.69
CA PRO A 543 -35.73 -1.47 21.61
C PRO A 543 -35.21 -0.26 22.37
N ARG A 544 -35.48 -0.20 23.67
CA ARG A 544 -34.97 0.87 24.52
C ARG A 544 -33.46 0.79 24.42
N ALA A 545 -32.86 1.81 23.80
CA ALA A 545 -31.42 1.96 23.74
C ALA A 545 -30.89 1.88 25.17
N THR A 546 -30.19 0.79 25.47
CA THR A 546 -29.73 0.52 26.82
C THR A 546 -28.41 1.24 26.97
N THR A 547 -28.43 2.36 27.69
CA THR A 547 -27.19 3.05 28.05
C THR A 547 -26.47 2.22 29.10
N SER A 548 -25.20 1.93 28.86
CA SER A 548 -24.34 1.18 29.78
C SER A 548 -23.18 2.07 30.20
N ARG A 549 -22.72 1.96 31.44
CA ARG A 549 -21.51 2.65 31.88
C ARG A 549 -20.32 1.79 31.47
N LEU A 550 -19.39 2.36 30.70
CA LEU A 550 -18.16 1.69 30.29
C LEU A 550 -17.02 1.98 31.25
N VAL A 551 -16.85 3.25 31.62
CA VAL A 551 -15.73 3.71 32.44
C VAL A 551 -16.20 4.73 33.48
N ASP A 552 -15.43 4.86 34.55
CA ASP A 552 -15.66 5.88 35.55
C ASP A 552 -14.91 7.17 35.21
N GLY A 553 -15.65 8.27 35.15
CA GLY A 553 -15.11 9.61 34.89
C GLY A 553 -15.15 10.01 33.41
N PRO A 554 -14.82 11.27 33.12
CA PRO A 554 -14.99 11.81 31.79
C PRO A 554 -13.93 11.27 30.82
N VAL A 555 -14.39 10.87 29.64
CA VAL A 555 -13.55 10.39 28.52
C VAL A 555 -12.96 11.59 27.79
N THR A 556 -11.66 11.55 27.52
CA THR A 556 -10.91 12.65 26.88
C THR A 556 -10.34 12.27 25.51
N ALA A 557 -10.11 10.98 25.27
CA ALA A 557 -9.58 10.46 24.02
C ALA A 557 -10.18 9.10 23.69
N VAL A 558 -10.42 8.84 22.41
CA VAL A 558 -10.88 7.55 21.89
C VAL A 558 -10.07 7.20 20.65
N ALA A 559 -9.58 5.95 20.57
CA ALA A 559 -8.92 5.41 19.38
C ALA A 559 -9.58 4.09 18.98
N PHE A 560 -9.65 3.79 17.68
CA PHE A 560 -10.34 2.61 17.16
C PHE A 560 -9.45 1.78 16.24
N ALA A 561 -9.16 0.55 16.64
CA ALA A 561 -8.48 -0.46 15.84
C ALA A 561 -9.51 -1.21 14.98
N ARG A 562 -9.77 -0.67 13.78
CA ARG A 562 -10.83 -1.17 12.88
C ARG A 562 -10.68 -2.65 12.54
N GLY A 563 -9.46 -3.09 12.20
CA GLY A 563 -9.17 -4.47 11.81
C GLY A 563 -9.33 -5.47 12.96
N ALA A 564 -9.02 -5.08 14.19
CA ALA A 564 -9.29 -5.89 15.38
C ALA A 564 -10.77 -5.86 15.82
N GLY A 565 -11.47 -4.77 15.49
CA GLY A 565 -12.76 -4.43 16.07
C GLY A 565 -12.64 -4.11 17.56
N LEU A 566 -11.61 -3.37 17.97
CA LEU A 566 -11.37 -2.96 19.35
C LEU A 566 -11.29 -1.44 19.46
N ALA A 567 -11.82 -0.87 20.53
CA ALA A 567 -11.67 0.55 20.85
C ALA A 567 -10.86 0.75 22.13
N PHE A 568 -10.24 1.93 22.26
CA PHE A 568 -9.48 2.32 23.43
C PHE A 568 -9.96 3.67 23.94
N LEU A 569 -10.15 3.76 25.25
CA LEU A 569 -10.70 4.95 25.92
C LEU A 569 -9.68 5.49 26.91
N GLY A 570 -9.44 6.78 26.85
CA GLY A 570 -8.62 7.52 27.79
C GLY A 570 -9.49 8.43 28.64
N THR A 571 -9.27 8.48 29.94
CA THR A 571 -10.03 9.33 30.86
C THR A 571 -9.23 10.53 31.35
N ARG A 572 -9.94 11.52 31.88
CA ARG A 572 -9.32 12.67 32.57
C ARG A 572 -8.55 12.28 33.84
N SER A 573 -8.91 11.18 34.49
CA SER A 573 -8.18 10.64 35.65
C SER A 573 -6.88 9.91 35.26
N GLY A 574 -6.63 9.76 33.96
CA GLY A 574 -5.43 9.14 33.40
C GLY A 574 -5.53 7.63 33.20
N ASP A 575 -6.72 7.05 33.37
CA ASP A 575 -6.98 5.64 33.13
C ASP A 575 -7.13 5.38 31.63
N VAL A 576 -6.62 4.23 31.19
CA VAL A 576 -6.73 3.73 29.82
C VAL A 576 -7.50 2.43 29.84
N TYR A 577 -8.54 2.31 29.01
CA TYR A 577 -9.39 1.13 28.90
C TYR A 577 -9.35 0.56 27.48
N ARG A 578 -9.39 -0.77 27.38
CA ARG A 578 -9.72 -1.51 26.17
C ARG A 578 -11.21 -1.81 26.19
N LEU A 579 -11.93 -1.41 25.16
CA LEU A 579 -13.32 -1.74 24.92
C LEU A 579 -13.41 -2.78 23.79
N ASP A 580 -14.07 -3.91 24.05
CA ASP A 580 -14.54 -4.82 23.00
C ASP A 580 -15.98 -4.41 22.65
N PRO A 581 -16.21 -3.69 21.53
CA PRO A 581 -17.54 -3.23 21.16
C PRO A 581 -18.53 -4.38 20.94
N ALA A 582 -18.05 -5.59 20.60
CA ALA A 582 -18.89 -6.75 20.39
C ALA A 582 -19.42 -7.34 21.70
N ARG A 583 -18.60 -7.31 22.76
CA ARG A 583 -18.98 -7.80 24.10
C ARG A 583 -19.57 -6.71 25.00
N GLY A 584 -19.27 -5.44 24.73
CA GLY A 584 -19.59 -4.32 25.62
C GLY A 584 -18.74 -4.29 26.89
N GLU A 585 -17.65 -5.06 26.94
CA GLU A 585 -16.76 -5.16 28.09
C GLU A 585 -15.63 -4.13 27.97
N ALA A 586 -15.41 -3.36 29.04
CA ALA A 586 -14.29 -2.43 29.17
C ALA A 586 -13.31 -2.94 30.23
N GLU A 587 -12.05 -3.14 29.84
CA GLU A 587 -10.97 -3.61 30.69
C GLU A 587 -9.92 -2.51 30.86
N ARG A 588 -9.55 -2.18 32.11
CA ARG A 588 -8.52 -1.17 32.38
C ARG A 588 -7.12 -1.74 32.09
N LEU A 589 -6.38 -1.08 31.21
CA LEU A 589 -5.01 -1.46 30.82
C LEU A 589 -3.95 -0.85 31.74
N GLY A 590 -4.14 0.39 32.16
CA GLY A 590 -3.16 1.14 32.93
C GLY A 590 -3.67 2.49 33.38
N ARG A 591 -2.90 3.16 34.25
CA ARG A 591 -3.19 4.50 34.75
C ARG A 591 -1.91 5.29 34.94
N TYR A 592 -1.96 6.58 34.60
CA TYR A 592 -0.96 7.56 35.00
C TYR A 592 -1.66 8.71 35.74
N ALA A 593 -0.98 9.38 36.67
CA ALA A 593 -1.59 10.47 37.47
C ALA A 593 -1.70 11.81 36.69
N MET A 594 -2.08 11.75 35.42
CA MET A 594 -2.30 12.90 34.52
C MET A 594 -3.38 12.54 33.50
N PRO A 595 -4.14 13.50 32.93
CA PRO A 595 -5.16 13.21 31.93
C PRO A 595 -4.60 12.51 30.68
N VAL A 596 -5.35 11.55 30.12
CA VAL A 596 -5.04 11.02 28.79
C VAL A 596 -5.34 12.11 27.76
N CYS A 597 -4.32 12.50 27.02
CA CYS A 597 -4.38 13.58 26.05
C CYS A 597 -4.78 13.08 24.67
N SER A 598 -4.12 12.02 24.20
CA SER A 598 -4.27 11.48 22.86
C SER A 598 -3.97 9.98 22.87
N LEU A 599 -4.67 9.24 22.01
CA LEU A 599 -4.51 7.80 21.81
C LEU A 599 -4.31 7.55 20.32
N ALA A 600 -3.38 6.67 19.99
CA ALA A 600 -3.18 6.18 18.63
C ALA A 600 -3.01 4.67 18.65
N VAL A 601 -3.65 3.97 17.72
CA VAL A 601 -3.58 2.52 17.62
C VAL A 601 -3.46 2.12 16.16
N ASP A 602 -2.71 1.06 15.87
CA ASP A 602 -2.69 0.48 14.53
C ASP A 602 -4.01 -0.25 14.20
N GLU A 603 -4.22 -0.51 12.91
CA GLU A 603 -5.47 -1.09 12.43
C GLU A 603 -5.71 -2.51 12.99
N ALA A 604 -4.64 -3.29 13.16
CA ALA A 604 -4.67 -4.64 13.71
C ALA A 604 -4.84 -4.68 15.24
N GLY A 605 -4.80 -3.52 15.91
CA GLY A 605 -4.75 -3.41 17.35
C GLY A 605 -3.47 -3.98 17.97
N GLY A 606 -2.39 -4.15 17.21
CA GLY A 606 -1.12 -4.73 17.67
C GLY A 606 -0.38 -3.83 18.65
N ALA A 607 -0.32 -2.53 18.37
CA ALA A 607 0.34 -1.52 19.18
C ALA A 607 -0.60 -0.34 19.49
N LEU A 608 -0.73 -0.01 20.77
CA LEU A 608 -1.44 1.17 21.28
C LEU A 608 -0.43 2.15 21.88
N SER A 609 -0.41 3.38 21.37
CA SER A 609 0.34 4.49 21.92
C SER A 609 -0.57 5.40 22.74
N VAL A 610 -0.13 5.73 23.95
CA VAL A 610 -0.86 6.56 24.90
C VAL A 610 -0.03 7.78 25.26
N LEU A 611 -0.62 8.97 25.10
CA LEU A 611 -0.03 10.23 25.49
C LEU A 611 -0.80 10.81 26.67
N TRP A 612 -0.14 10.98 27.82
CA TRP A 612 -0.65 11.76 28.95
C TRP A 612 -0.03 13.15 28.92
N HIS A 613 -0.84 14.16 29.19
CA HIS A 613 -0.39 15.55 29.24
C HIS A 613 -1.09 16.28 30.38
N ASP A 614 -0.30 16.92 31.23
CA ASP A 614 -0.80 17.84 32.23
C ASP A 614 -0.71 19.27 31.70
N PRO A 615 -1.85 19.93 31.41
CA PRO A 615 -1.87 21.28 30.86
C PRO A 615 -1.37 22.34 31.86
N GLU A 616 -1.38 22.06 33.17
CA GLU A 616 -0.91 23.03 34.18
C GLU A 616 0.62 23.01 34.31
N SER A 617 1.23 21.82 34.36
CA SER A 617 2.68 21.67 34.49
C SER A 617 3.43 21.55 33.15
N GLY A 618 2.72 21.37 32.04
CA GLY A 618 3.28 21.10 30.71
C GLY A 618 3.93 19.71 30.58
N ARG A 619 3.88 18.88 31.62
CA ARG A 619 4.50 17.54 31.63
C ARG A 619 3.78 16.61 30.68
N THR A 620 4.56 15.93 29.86
CA THR A 620 4.04 14.97 28.88
C THR A 620 4.72 13.61 29.06
N VAL A 621 3.93 12.54 29.03
CA VAL A 621 4.43 11.16 29.11
C VAL A 621 3.84 10.36 27.97
N LEU A 622 4.69 9.62 27.27
CA LEU A 622 4.32 8.74 26.17
C LEU A 622 4.60 7.30 26.58
N ALA A 623 3.64 6.40 26.38
CA ALA A 623 3.84 4.96 26.52
C ALA A 623 3.31 4.17 25.33
N SER A 624 3.84 2.97 25.16
CA SER A 624 3.36 1.98 24.20
C SER A 624 2.91 0.70 24.91
N TYR A 625 1.78 0.16 24.47
CA TYR A 625 1.22 -1.11 24.88
C TYR A 625 1.19 -2.04 23.68
N ALA A 626 1.75 -3.23 23.82
CA ALA A 626 1.70 -4.27 22.79
C ALA A 626 0.66 -5.32 23.13
N ARG A 627 -0.11 -5.73 22.12
CA ARG A 627 -1.05 -6.85 22.22
C ARG A 627 -0.28 -8.16 22.20
N ARG A 628 -0.56 -9.02 23.17
CA ARG A 628 0.00 -10.37 23.27
C ARG A 628 -0.82 -11.40 22.49
N PRO A 629 -0.26 -12.59 22.22
CA PRO A 629 -1.01 -13.70 21.61
C PRO A 629 -2.28 -14.09 22.37
N ASP A 630 -2.29 -13.93 23.71
CA ASP A 630 -3.47 -14.16 24.57
C ASP A 630 -4.54 -13.04 24.48
N GLY A 631 -4.28 -11.98 23.70
CA GLY A 631 -5.16 -10.84 23.52
C GLY A 631 -5.07 -9.77 24.61
N SER A 632 -4.29 -9.98 25.67
CA SER A 632 -4.00 -8.97 26.69
C SER A 632 -3.03 -7.91 26.17
N TYR A 633 -3.06 -6.72 26.76
CA TYR A 633 -2.10 -5.65 26.45
C TYR A 633 -1.13 -5.49 27.62
N ARG A 634 0.17 -5.45 27.33
CA ARG A 634 1.18 -5.05 28.32
C ARG A 634 1.88 -3.79 27.85
N MET A 635 2.09 -2.85 28.78
CA MET A 635 2.99 -1.73 28.55
C MET A 635 4.40 -2.26 28.25
N THR A 636 4.94 -1.90 27.11
CA THR A 636 6.29 -2.29 26.68
C THR A 636 7.30 -1.21 27.02
N GLU A 637 6.92 0.06 26.82
CA GLU A 637 7.79 1.21 27.00
C GLU A 637 6.98 2.39 27.59
N GLY A 638 7.62 3.19 28.44
CA GLY A 638 7.06 4.43 28.95
C GLY A 638 8.17 5.45 29.19
N ARG A 639 8.05 6.64 28.60
CA ARG A 639 9.04 7.71 28.72
C ARG A 639 8.40 9.08 28.92
N ALA A 640 9.09 9.93 29.68
CA ALA A 640 8.78 11.35 29.71
C ALA A 640 9.17 11.98 28.36
N VAL A 641 8.31 12.83 27.82
CA VAL A 641 8.60 13.62 26.62
C VAL A 641 8.46 15.09 26.98
N THR A 642 9.42 15.90 26.55
CA THR A 642 9.36 17.36 26.75
C THR A 642 8.58 17.97 25.60
N ALA A 643 7.37 18.48 25.86
CA ALA A 643 6.66 19.31 24.90
C ALA A 643 7.50 20.58 24.66
N ARG A 644 7.69 20.96 23.38
CA ARG A 644 8.55 22.09 22.99
C ARG A 644 7.79 23.42 22.92
N SER A 645 6.46 23.39 22.98
CA SER A 645 5.60 24.58 23.04
C SER A 645 4.82 24.61 24.35
N ALA A 646 4.76 25.78 25.00
CA ALA A 646 3.97 26.01 26.21
C ALA A 646 2.50 26.36 25.91
N GLY A 647 2.17 26.67 24.65
CA GLY A 647 0.82 27.08 24.23
C GLY A 647 0.01 25.99 23.53
N ASP A 648 0.68 25.02 22.89
CA ASP A 648 0.03 24.04 22.02
C ASP A 648 0.01 22.64 22.64
N ARG A 649 -1.17 22.02 22.59
CA ARG A 649 -1.38 20.69 23.15
C ARG A 649 -0.74 19.61 22.27
N PRO A 650 0.13 18.74 22.80
CA PRO A 650 0.73 17.66 22.03
C PRO A 650 -0.30 16.58 21.73
N PHE A 651 -0.20 15.95 20.56
CA PHE A 651 -1.12 14.88 20.14
C PHE A 651 -0.39 13.82 19.30
N LEU A 652 -1.01 12.64 19.19
CA LEU A 652 -0.51 11.54 18.38
C LEU A 652 -1.17 11.55 17.00
N ALA A 653 -0.37 11.40 15.95
CA ALA A 653 -0.85 11.09 14.61
C ALA A 653 -0.97 9.57 14.47
N PRO A 654 -2.20 9.03 14.34
CA PRO A 654 -2.40 7.60 14.20
C PRO A 654 -1.91 7.09 12.85
N PRO A 655 -1.45 5.83 12.80
CA PRO A 655 -1.12 5.16 11.55
C PRO A 655 -2.38 4.87 10.72
N ALA A 656 -2.31 5.13 9.42
CA ALA A 656 -3.31 4.69 8.47
C ALA A 656 -3.23 3.17 8.19
N PRO A 657 -4.29 2.60 7.59
CA PRO A 657 -4.34 1.19 7.19
C PRO A 657 -3.10 0.73 6.40
N GLY A 658 -2.48 -0.36 6.85
CA GLY A 658 -1.26 -0.95 6.24
C GLY A 658 0.07 -0.63 6.94
N MET A 659 0.04 0.03 8.10
CA MET A 659 1.20 0.27 8.96
C MET A 659 1.00 -0.43 10.32
N ALA A 660 2.09 -0.91 10.92
CA ALA A 660 2.07 -1.71 12.14
C ALA A 660 3.16 -1.24 13.12
N GLY A 661 2.73 -0.61 14.22
CA GLY A 661 3.63 -0.14 15.26
C GLY A 661 4.30 1.21 15.00
N GLU A 662 3.95 1.93 13.94
CA GLU A 662 4.35 3.32 13.72
C GLU A 662 3.35 4.33 14.30
N VAL A 663 3.86 5.45 14.79
CA VAL A 663 3.07 6.59 15.28
C VAL A 663 3.89 7.86 15.14
N ALA A 664 3.27 9.01 14.88
CA ALA A 664 3.97 10.29 15.00
C ALA A 664 3.48 11.05 16.24
N LEU A 665 4.39 11.78 16.89
CA LEU A 665 4.08 12.67 18.00
C LEU A 665 4.28 14.11 17.54
N TRP A 666 3.22 14.92 17.61
CA TRP A 666 3.35 16.38 17.54
C TRP A 666 3.76 16.90 18.92
N ASP A 667 4.95 17.50 19.03
CA ASP A 667 5.48 18.01 20.31
C ASP A 667 5.21 19.50 20.55
N GLY A 668 4.43 20.13 19.67
CA GLY A 668 4.16 21.56 19.66
C GLY A 668 4.99 22.34 18.62
N ARG A 669 6.04 21.75 18.05
CA ARG A 669 6.89 22.39 17.04
C ARG A 669 7.25 21.49 15.86
N SER A 670 7.46 20.20 16.09
CA SER A 670 7.80 19.23 15.05
C SER A 670 7.04 17.92 15.26
N TYR A 671 7.02 17.09 14.21
CA TYR A 671 6.58 15.72 14.33
C TYR A 671 7.77 14.80 14.56
N VAL A 672 7.77 14.09 15.68
CA VAL A 672 8.72 13.02 15.96
C VAL A 672 8.12 11.70 15.49
N LEU A 673 8.74 11.07 14.49
CA LEU A 673 8.29 9.79 13.94
C LEU A 673 8.86 8.64 14.76
N LEU A 674 7.98 7.78 15.27
CA LEU A 674 8.30 6.69 16.20
C LEU A 674 7.90 5.36 15.58
N ARG A 675 8.68 4.31 15.87
CA ARG A 675 8.38 2.94 15.40
C ARG A 675 8.62 1.89 16.47
N GLY A 676 7.83 0.82 16.38
CA GLY A 676 7.91 -0.36 17.22
C GLY A 676 7.44 -0.13 18.65
N ALA A 677 7.39 -1.23 19.43
CA ALA A 677 6.93 -1.20 20.82
C ALA A 677 7.87 -0.42 21.76
N SER A 678 9.14 -0.23 21.38
CA SER A 678 10.12 0.61 22.08
C SER A 678 9.99 2.10 21.76
N LEU A 679 9.04 2.49 20.89
CA LEU A 679 8.85 3.86 20.42
C LEU A 679 10.16 4.50 19.94
N THR A 680 10.97 3.75 19.18
CA THR A 680 12.29 4.25 18.76
C THR A 680 12.09 5.38 17.74
N PRO A 681 12.64 6.59 17.98
CA PRO A 681 12.60 7.66 17.00
C PRO A 681 13.37 7.26 15.75
N TRP A 682 12.81 7.51 14.57
CA TRP A 682 13.46 7.19 13.29
C TRP A 682 13.47 8.37 12.32
N GLY A 683 12.73 9.45 12.61
CA GLY A 683 12.76 10.68 11.84
C GLY A 683 12.11 11.83 12.62
N GLU A 684 12.40 13.06 12.19
CA GLU A 684 11.77 14.28 12.68
C GLU A 684 11.35 15.12 11.46
N ILE A 685 10.10 15.59 11.45
CA ILE A 685 9.60 16.49 10.41
C ILE A 685 9.49 17.89 11.05
N PRO A 686 10.40 18.83 10.71
CA PRO A 686 10.31 20.19 11.21
C PRO A 686 9.12 20.91 10.57
N ARG A 687 8.39 21.71 11.35
CA ARG A 687 7.39 22.67 10.85
C ARG A 687 7.96 24.08 10.95
N GLY A 688 7.85 24.86 9.87
CA GLY A 688 8.33 26.24 9.83
C GLY A 688 7.52 27.15 10.76
N ALA A 689 8.18 28.14 11.38
CA ALA A 689 7.52 29.09 12.29
C ALA A 689 6.59 30.09 11.57
N ASP A 690 6.75 30.26 10.25
CA ASP A 690 6.08 31.28 9.43
C ASP A 690 4.86 30.77 8.63
N GLU A 691 4.35 29.57 8.89
CA GLU A 691 3.16 29.06 8.20
C GLU A 691 1.86 29.50 8.92
N ASP A 692 1.37 30.71 8.60
CA ASP A 692 0.05 31.40 8.75
C ASP A 692 -1.16 30.81 9.53
N GLY A 693 -1.08 29.69 10.26
CA GLY A 693 -2.28 28.93 10.67
C GLY A 693 -2.33 28.35 12.08
N GLY A 694 -1.31 28.54 12.93
CA GLY A 694 -1.26 27.94 14.27
C GLY A 694 -1.04 26.41 14.25
N PRO A 695 -1.14 25.72 15.41
CA PRO A 695 -0.93 24.27 15.49
C PRO A 695 -1.94 23.52 14.62
N PRO A 696 -1.54 22.38 14.03
CA PRO A 696 -2.44 21.61 13.19
C PRO A 696 -3.47 20.91 14.09
N PRO A 697 -4.77 20.91 13.75
CA PRO A 697 -5.76 20.27 14.60
C PRO A 697 -5.64 18.74 14.61
N ALA A 698 -5.20 18.12 13.51
CA ALA A 698 -4.99 16.69 13.40
C ALA A 698 -3.95 16.37 12.32
N SER A 699 -3.38 15.16 12.38
CA SER A 699 -2.58 14.58 11.32
C SER A 699 -2.78 13.07 11.26
N VAL A 700 -2.46 12.47 10.12
CA VAL A 700 -2.54 11.01 9.91
C VAL A 700 -1.25 10.56 9.24
N LEU A 701 -0.62 9.52 9.79
CA LEU A 701 0.58 8.93 9.20
C LEU A 701 0.15 7.96 8.09
N LEU A 702 0.74 8.06 6.90
CA LEU A 702 0.36 7.27 5.74
C LEU A 702 1.46 6.29 5.31
N PRO A 703 1.08 5.11 4.77
CA PRO A 703 2.03 4.10 4.34
C PRO A 703 2.85 4.58 3.16
N MET A 704 4.10 4.10 3.11
CA MET A 704 5.08 4.45 2.09
C MET A 704 4.51 4.27 0.67
N GLY A 705 4.66 5.30 -0.16
CA GLY A 705 4.67 5.13 -1.61
C GLY A 705 5.91 4.33 -2.06
N PRO A 706 6.23 4.26 -3.36
CA PRO A 706 7.39 3.51 -3.87
C PRO A 706 8.78 4.01 -3.39
N ALA A 707 8.84 4.99 -2.48
CA ALA A 707 10.06 5.50 -1.84
C ALA A 707 10.04 5.25 -0.32
N PRO A 708 11.20 4.98 0.31
CA PRO A 708 11.28 4.41 1.67
C PRO A 708 11.25 5.47 2.80
N SER A 709 10.24 6.35 2.81
CA SER A 709 10.02 7.28 3.92
C SER A 709 8.53 7.47 4.20
N ALA A 710 8.08 7.16 5.43
CA ALA A 710 6.68 7.32 5.80
C ALA A 710 6.27 8.79 5.67
N THR A 711 5.11 9.04 5.08
CA THR A 711 4.66 10.38 4.72
C THR A 711 3.48 10.78 5.60
N LEU A 712 3.48 12.00 6.12
CA LEU A 712 2.51 12.50 7.09
C LEU A 712 1.55 13.45 6.39
N LEU A 713 0.24 13.20 6.49
CA LEU A 713 -0.78 14.14 6.05
C LEU A 713 -1.15 15.05 7.23
N GLU A 714 -0.80 16.33 7.12
CA GLU A 714 -1.21 17.37 8.07
C GLU A 714 -2.55 17.99 7.64
N LEU A 715 -3.54 17.97 8.53
CA LEU A 715 -4.86 18.51 8.28
C LEU A 715 -4.92 19.96 8.81
N GLY A 716 -4.38 20.90 8.04
CA GLY A 716 -4.35 22.32 8.40
C GLY A 716 -5.70 23.06 8.26
N PRO A 717 -5.72 24.38 8.45
CA PRO A 717 -6.83 25.25 8.05
C PRO A 717 -7.30 25.00 6.60
N PRO A 718 -8.53 25.43 6.22
CA PRO A 718 -9.01 25.28 4.85
C PRO A 718 -7.99 25.79 3.82
N ARG A 719 -7.72 24.97 2.79
CA ARG A 719 -6.71 25.21 1.73
C ARG A 719 -5.24 25.20 2.15
N SER A 720 -4.93 24.71 3.35
CA SER A 720 -3.55 24.62 3.87
C SER A 720 -3.17 23.21 4.36
N TRP A 721 -3.92 22.19 3.94
CA TRP A 721 -3.52 20.80 4.22
C TRP A 721 -2.21 20.52 3.51
N ALA A 722 -1.28 19.85 4.18
CA ALA A 722 0.06 19.65 3.66
C ALA A 722 0.44 18.17 3.71
N TRP A 723 1.08 17.72 2.64
CA TRP A 723 1.77 16.45 2.58
C TRP A 723 3.20 16.66 3.02
N LEU A 724 3.59 16.05 4.13
CA LEU A 724 4.90 16.22 4.73
C LEU A 724 5.75 14.96 4.53
N ALA A 725 6.92 15.11 3.92
CA ALA A 725 7.91 14.03 3.82
C ALA A 725 9.02 14.22 4.87
N PRO A 726 9.59 13.12 5.40
CA PRO A 726 10.76 13.16 6.27
C PRO A 726 11.91 13.90 5.58
N ASP A 727 12.63 14.72 6.35
CA ASP A 727 13.80 15.51 5.93
C ASP A 727 13.57 16.59 4.84
N LEU A 728 12.41 16.57 4.17
CA LEU A 728 12.03 17.54 3.12
C LEU A 728 10.98 18.56 3.60
N GLY A 729 10.17 18.22 4.61
CA GLY A 729 9.06 19.06 5.07
C GLY A 729 7.86 18.99 4.11
N PRO A 730 7.10 20.09 3.90
CA PRO A 730 5.95 20.08 3.00
C PRO A 730 6.37 19.89 1.55
N VAL A 731 5.94 18.77 0.97
CA VAL A 731 6.19 18.40 -0.44
C VAL A 731 5.02 18.83 -1.34
N ASP A 732 3.81 18.87 -0.79
CA ASP A 732 2.61 19.24 -1.54
C ASP A 732 1.56 19.90 -0.64
N ARG A 733 0.71 20.76 -1.22
CA ARG A 733 -0.39 21.44 -0.51
C ARG A 733 -1.73 21.09 -1.15
N LEU A 734 -2.64 20.57 -0.34
CA LEU A 734 -3.96 20.11 -0.76
C LEU A 734 -5.02 21.17 -0.46
N ALA A 735 -5.76 21.57 -1.49
CA ALA A 735 -6.86 22.53 -1.38
C ALA A 735 -8.14 21.89 -0.81
N VAL A 736 -8.11 21.45 0.45
CA VAL A 736 -9.28 20.87 1.12
C VAL A 736 -10.11 21.98 1.81
N PRO A 737 -11.44 22.06 1.58
CA PRO A 737 -12.24 23.21 2.00
C PRO A 737 -12.70 23.20 3.48
N TRP A 738 -12.12 22.35 4.33
CA TRP A 738 -12.50 22.23 5.75
C TRP A 738 -11.31 21.82 6.61
N SER A 739 -11.44 21.99 7.93
CA SER A 739 -10.42 21.61 8.90
C SER A 739 -11.07 20.88 10.08
N PRO A 740 -10.52 19.75 10.57
CA PRO A 740 -11.10 19.03 11.69
C PRO A 740 -11.18 19.89 12.95
N ARG A 741 -12.36 19.93 13.59
CA ARG A 741 -12.58 20.63 14.85
C ARG A 741 -13.04 19.64 15.93
N PRO A 742 -12.68 19.87 17.21
CA PRO A 742 -13.28 19.16 18.31
C PRO A 742 -14.77 19.51 18.43
N PRO A 743 -15.59 18.63 19.04
CA PRO A 743 -17.00 18.92 19.28
C PRO A 743 -17.15 20.17 20.17
N ILE A 744 -18.14 21.02 19.87
CA ILE A 744 -18.34 22.33 20.53
C ILE A 744 -18.43 22.22 22.06
N GLU A 745 -19.00 21.12 22.58
CA GLU A 745 -19.22 20.92 24.02
C GLU A 745 -18.05 20.21 24.75
N ALA A 746 -17.01 19.80 24.03
CA ALA A 746 -15.88 19.04 24.57
C ALA A 746 -14.56 19.81 24.40
N ALA A 747 -14.47 20.98 25.02
CA ALA A 747 -13.24 21.78 25.07
C ALA A 747 -12.09 20.92 25.63
N GLY A 748 -11.06 20.67 24.82
CA GLY A 748 -9.96 19.76 25.15
C GLY A 748 -10.18 18.30 24.76
N ALA A 749 -11.15 17.95 23.92
CA ALA A 749 -11.20 16.66 23.24
C ALA A 749 -10.32 16.65 21.97
N SER A 750 -9.91 15.47 21.53
CA SER A 750 -9.36 15.29 20.18
C SER A 750 -10.44 15.51 19.12
N PRO A 751 -10.12 16.06 17.94
CA PRO A 751 -11.11 16.22 16.87
C PRO A 751 -11.68 14.87 16.43
N SER A 752 -12.96 14.86 16.06
CA SER A 752 -13.63 13.67 15.53
C SER A 752 -13.19 13.46 14.08
N LEU A 753 -12.17 12.63 13.89
CA LEU A 753 -11.64 12.25 12.58
C LEU A 753 -11.77 10.73 12.40
N SER A 754 -12.38 10.32 11.30
CA SER A 754 -12.55 8.93 10.90
C SER A 754 -12.04 8.73 9.49
N TRP A 755 -11.42 7.59 9.20
CA TRP A 755 -10.95 7.27 7.86
C TRP A 755 -11.15 5.80 7.49
N ILE A 756 -11.25 5.53 6.19
CA ILE A 756 -11.26 4.19 5.58
C ILE A 756 -10.40 4.24 4.32
N ARG A 757 -9.54 3.23 4.14
CA ARG A 757 -8.84 3.00 2.88
C ARG A 757 -9.67 2.02 2.04
N GLU A 758 -10.18 2.48 0.91
CA GLU A 758 -11.03 1.65 0.03
C GLU A 758 -10.16 0.72 -0.82
N ASP A 759 -9.01 1.22 -1.30
CA ASP A 759 -7.97 0.45 -1.99
C ASP A 759 -6.58 1.10 -1.73
N PRO A 760 -5.46 0.46 -2.11
CA PRO A 760 -4.13 1.03 -1.89
C PRO A 760 -3.96 2.47 -2.41
N GLY A 761 -4.72 2.86 -3.41
CA GLY A 761 -4.69 4.18 -4.02
C GLY A 761 -5.75 5.16 -3.55
N ARG A 762 -6.64 4.82 -2.60
CA ARG A 762 -7.79 5.67 -2.27
C ARG A 762 -8.08 5.72 -0.78
N LEU A 763 -8.03 6.93 -0.21
CA LEU A 763 -8.30 7.20 1.20
C LEU A 763 -9.53 8.09 1.35
N ILE A 764 -10.50 7.65 2.16
CA ILE A 764 -11.69 8.42 2.51
C ILE A 764 -11.54 8.91 3.94
N LEU A 765 -11.64 10.22 4.14
CA LEU A 765 -11.61 10.92 5.41
C LEU A 765 -13.01 11.48 5.70
N ALA A 766 -13.45 11.43 6.95
CA ALA A 766 -14.63 12.15 7.41
C ALA A 766 -14.39 12.76 8.78
N GLY A 767 -14.98 13.93 9.01
CA GLY A 767 -14.84 14.63 10.27
C GLY A 767 -15.78 15.82 10.38
N LEU A 768 -15.64 16.55 11.48
CA LEU A 768 -16.41 17.76 11.76
C LEU A 768 -15.59 19.00 11.42
N GLY A 769 -16.19 19.91 10.67
CA GLY A 769 -15.65 21.23 10.37
C GLY A 769 -16.17 22.31 11.33
N ASP A 770 -16.05 23.57 10.90
CA ASP A 770 -16.56 24.71 11.67
C ASP A 770 -18.08 24.61 11.86
N GLY A 771 -18.57 24.96 13.05
CA GLY A 771 -20.00 24.91 13.38
C GLY A 771 -20.60 23.49 13.48
N GLY A 772 -19.77 22.43 13.52
CA GLY A 772 -20.26 21.05 13.59
C GLY A 772 -20.79 20.53 12.26
N VAL A 773 -20.39 21.14 11.15
CA VAL A 773 -20.72 20.66 9.78
C VAL A 773 -19.97 19.37 9.50
N LEU A 774 -20.65 18.39 8.91
CA LEU A 774 -20.06 17.11 8.58
C LEU A 774 -19.41 17.18 7.20
N HIS A 775 -18.16 16.72 7.11
CA HIS A 775 -17.42 16.66 5.86
C HIS A 775 -16.94 15.24 5.59
N GLN A 776 -16.90 14.87 4.31
CA GLN A 776 -16.22 13.70 3.77
C GLN A 776 -15.32 14.14 2.62
N THR A 777 -14.06 13.73 2.63
CA THR A 777 -13.08 13.99 1.56
C THR A 777 -12.50 12.68 1.07
N THR A 778 -12.37 12.54 -0.25
CA THR A 778 -11.74 11.38 -0.88
C THR A 778 -10.45 11.82 -1.55
N LEU A 779 -9.35 11.15 -1.21
CA LEU A 779 -8.00 11.43 -1.70
C LEU A 779 -7.50 10.27 -2.59
N SER A 780 -6.90 10.61 -3.72
CA SER A 780 -6.22 9.69 -4.62
C SER A 780 -4.72 9.64 -4.30
N LEU A 781 -4.25 8.51 -3.78
CA LEU A 781 -2.85 8.24 -3.45
C LEU A 781 -2.03 7.68 -4.62
N ARG A 782 -2.64 7.51 -5.82
CA ARG A 782 -1.97 6.92 -7.00
C ARG A 782 -1.23 7.94 -7.87
N ARG A 783 -1.49 9.23 -7.71
CA ARG A 783 -0.92 10.30 -8.53
C ARG A 783 0.13 11.06 -7.73
N ASP A 784 1.19 11.46 -8.42
CA ASP A 784 2.15 12.47 -7.96
C ASP A 784 1.92 13.73 -8.80
N PRO A 785 1.31 14.80 -8.26
CA PRO A 785 0.89 15.01 -6.87
C PRO A 785 -0.41 14.27 -6.48
N ILE A 786 -0.60 14.08 -5.16
CA ILE A 786 -1.83 13.51 -4.58
C ILE A 786 -3.00 14.45 -4.89
N ALA A 787 -4.12 13.89 -5.34
CA ALA A 787 -5.27 14.69 -5.76
C ALA A 787 -6.48 14.48 -4.84
N VAL A 788 -7.20 15.56 -4.57
CA VAL A 788 -8.55 15.48 -3.98
C VAL A 788 -9.53 15.05 -5.08
N GLU A 789 -10.08 13.84 -4.99
CA GLU A 789 -11.06 13.33 -5.96
C GLU A 789 -12.45 13.92 -5.75
N GLY A 790 -12.78 14.25 -4.50
CA GLY A 790 -14.08 14.81 -4.16
C GLY A 790 -14.18 15.22 -2.70
N ASN A 791 -14.99 16.26 -2.47
CA ASN A 791 -15.42 16.69 -1.15
C ASN A 791 -16.95 16.72 -1.12
N ALA A 792 -17.53 16.22 -0.04
CA ALA A 792 -18.95 16.26 0.22
C ALA A 792 -19.15 16.78 1.63
N SER A 793 -20.05 17.76 1.79
CA SER A 793 -20.44 18.28 3.10
C SER A 793 -21.93 18.11 3.35
N TRP A 794 -22.31 18.19 4.61
CA TRP A 794 -23.69 18.33 5.03
C TRP A 794 -23.79 19.16 6.29
N SER A 795 -24.67 20.13 6.22
CA SER A 795 -25.13 20.93 7.35
C SER A 795 -26.64 20.82 7.42
N SER A 796 -27.18 20.90 8.63
CA SER A 796 -28.62 21.05 8.85
C SER A 796 -28.85 22.22 9.80
N PRO A 797 -29.87 23.06 9.55
CA PRO A 797 -30.29 24.08 10.52
C PRO A 797 -30.73 23.49 11.86
N GLU A 798 -31.15 22.22 11.86
CA GLU A 798 -31.76 21.53 13.00
C GLU A 798 -30.77 20.63 13.76
N ALA A 799 -29.60 20.30 13.19
CA ALA A 799 -28.66 19.35 13.76
C ALA A 799 -27.21 19.85 13.71
N ILE A 800 -26.63 20.04 14.89
CA ILE A 800 -25.19 20.24 15.09
C ILE A 800 -24.58 18.89 15.45
N PHE A 801 -23.63 18.41 14.65
CA PHE A 801 -22.99 17.12 14.92
C PHE A 801 -21.91 17.22 15.98
N ARG A 802 -21.86 16.19 16.81
CA ARG A 802 -20.93 15.99 17.94
C ARG A 802 -19.88 14.93 17.62
N ALA A 803 -20.17 13.97 16.74
CA ALA A 803 -19.20 13.01 16.26
C ALA A 803 -19.47 12.60 14.80
N ALA A 804 -18.42 12.19 14.09
CA ALA A 804 -18.45 11.67 12.74
C ALA A 804 -17.79 10.29 12.69
N CYS A 805 -18.41 9.33 12.00
CA CYS A 805 -17.84 7.99 11.88
C CYS A 805 -18.13 7.34 10.52
N LEU A 806 -17.08 7.00 9.78
CA LEU A 806 -17.21 6.16 8.59
C LEU A 806 -17.46 4.71 9.04
N VAL A 807 -18.67 4.23 8.83
CA VAL A 807 -19.08 2.88 9.23
C VAL A 807 -18.47 1.85 8.28
N ARG A 808 -18.62 2.10 6.97
CA ARG A 808 -18.11 1.30 5.84
C ARG A 808 -18.02 2.21 4.61
N PRO A 809 -17.35 1.80 3.52
CA PRO A 809 -17.38 2.57 2.27
C PRO A 809 -18.81 2.94 1.87
N GLY A 810 -19.06 4.23 1.66
CA GLY A 810 -20.37 4.77 1.28
C GLY A 810 -21.40 4.93 2.41
N LEU A 811 -21.09 4.63 3.67
CA LEU A 811 -21.96 4.87 4.81
C LEU A 811 -21.24 5.66 5.92
N LEU A 812 -21.74 6.86 6.18
CA LEU A 812 -21.25 7.80 7.18
C LEU A 812 -22.32 8.01 8.26
N ALA A 813 -21.94 7.90 9.52
CA ALA A 813 -22.78 8.27 10.66
C ALA A 813 -22.39 9.68 11.14
N GLY A 814 -23.33 10.62 11.08
CA GLY A 814 -23.23 11.92 11.75
C GLY A 814 -24.04 11.87 13.04
N VAL A 815 -23.41 12.03 14.19
CA VAL A 815 -24.06 11.90 15.50
C VAL A 815 -24.41 13.28 16.03
N GLY A 816 -25.70 13.59 16.13
CA GLY A 816 -26.24 14.81 16.74
C GLY A 816 -26.41 14.68 18.25
N ALA A 817 -27.17 15.59 18.84
CA ALA A 817 -27.49 15.57 20.28
C ALA A 817 -28.54 14.50 20.64
N ASP A 818 -29.47 14.24 19.73
CA ASP A 818 -30.68 13.45 19.96
C ASP A 818 -30.88 12.36 18.90
N ALA A 819 -30.07 12.35 17.83
CA ALA A 819 -30.12 11.31 16.83
C ALA A 819 -28.78 11.05 16.12
N VAL A 820 -28.62 9.84 15.59
CA VAL A 820 -27.66 9.51 14.53
C VAL A 820 -28.32 9.68 13.18
N HIS A 821 -27.72 10.50 12.33
CA HIS A 821 -28.06 10.64 10.93
C HIS A 821 -27.18 9.69 10.12
N TRP A 822 -27.80 8.82 9.33
CA TRP A 822 -27.08 7.91 8.43
C TRP A 822 -27.02 8.54 7.05
N LEU A 823 -25.83 8.86 6.59
CA LEU A 823 -25.59 9.58 5.34
C LEU A 823 -24.78 8.74 4.35
N ARG A 824 -24.96 9.06 3.06
CA ARG A 824 -24.17 8.51 1.96
C ARG A 824 -23.61 9.66 1.14
N ALA A 825 -22.34 9.59 0.76
CA ALA A 825 -21.77 10.55 -0.15
C ALA A 825 -22.34 10.39 -1.56
N GLU A 826 -22.79 11.51 -2.11
CA GLU A 826 -23.14 11.74 -3.50
C GLU A 826 -22.16 12.80 -4.06
N PRO A 827 -22.02 12.95 -5.39
CA PRO A 827 -21.15 13.99 -5.95
C PRO A 827 -21.46 15.37 -5.35
N GLY A 828 -20.50 15.93 -4.61
CA GLY A 828 -20.57 17.26 -4.00
C GLY A 828 -21.42 17.41 -2.73
N ARG A 829 -22.13 16.37 -2.24
CA ARG A 829 -23.00 16.48 -1.05
C ARG A 829 -23.15 15.16 -0.29
N LEU A 830 -23.46 15.22 1.00
CA LEU A 830 -23.92 14.02 1.72
C LEU A 830 -25.46 13.97 1.72
N ALA A 831 -26.04 12.82 1.38
CA ALA A 831 -27.49 12.61 1.39
C ALA A 831 -27.91 11.77 2.60
N ARG A 832 -28.84 12.30 3.41
CA ARG A 832 -29.42 11.58 4.56
C ARG A 832 -30.32 10.44 4.07
N ARG A 833 -30.07 9.22 4.55
CA ARG A 833 -30.84 8.01 4.24
C ARG A 833 -31.86 7.68 5.31
N SER A 834 -31.47 7.75 6.56
CA SER A 834 -32.33 7.51 7.72
C SER A 834 -31.79 8.23 8.96
N THR A 835 -32.61 8.26 10.01
CA THR A 835 -32.26 8.83 11.31
C THR A 835 -32.65 7.83 12.39
N THR A 836 -31.78 7.63 13.38
CA THR A 836 -32.03 6.80 14.56
C THR A 836 -31.92 7.65 15.80
N GLY A 837 -32.99 7.76 16.59
CA GLY A 837 -32.96 8.52 17.84
C GLY A 837 -32.00 7.90 18.87
N ILE A 838 -31.37 8.75 19.67
CA ILE A 838 -30.42 8.35 20.72
C ILE A 838 -30.78 9.01 22.04
N ALA A 839 -30.39 8.38 23.15
CA ALA A 839 -30.52 8.93 24.49
C ALA A 839 -29.24 9.62 24.99
N LEU A 840 -28.10 9.32 24.37
CA LEU A 840 -26.78 9.79 24.79
C LEU A 840 -26.48 11.19 24.25
N GLY A 841 -26.90 12.20 24.99
CA GLY A 841 -26.68 13.60 24.63
C GLY A 841 -25.20 13.96 24.44
N SER A 842 -24.31 13.50 25.32
CA SER A 842 -22.90 13.92 25.35
C SER A 842 -21.95 13.09 24.47
N THR A 843 -22.38 12.63 23.29
CA THR A 843 -21.54 11.75 22.45
C THR A 843 -20.22 12.44 22.03
N LEU A 844 -19.10 11.79 22.37
CA LEU A 844 -17.73 12.20 22.04
C LEU A 844 -17.19 11.47 20.81
N ALA A 845 -17.51 10.19 20.67
CA ALA A 845 -17.02 9.35 19.59
C ALA A 845 -18.05 8.28 19.21
N ALA A 846 -17.95 7.77 17.99
CA ALA A 846 -18.78 6.67 17.51
C ALA A 846 -17.88 5.59 16.90
N VAL A 847 -18.08 4.35 17.36
CA VAL A 847 -17.26 3.20 16.99
C VAL A 847 -18.14 2.14 16.32
N PRO A 848 -17.89 1.79 15.05
CA PRO A 848 -18.64 0.72 14.40
C PRO A 848 -18.12 -0.63 14.88
N SER A 849 -19.02 -1.57 15.11
CA SER A 849 -18.71 -2.98 15.41
C SER A 849 -19.10 -3.84 14.20
N PRO A 850 -18.16 -4.17 13.30
CA PRO A 850 -18.44 -5.04 12.16
C PRO A 850 -18.95 -6.42 12.58
N LYS A 851 -18.52 -6.92 13.75
CA LYS A 851 -18.89 -8.24 14.27
C LYS A 851 -20.36 -8.31 14.71
N THR A 852 -20.89 -7.23 15.28
CA THR A 852 -22.28 -7.22 15.79
C THR A 852 -23.25 -6.46 14.89
N GLY A 853 -22.76 -5.72 13.89
CA GLY A 853 -23.60 -4.89 13.04
C GLY A 853 -24.21 -3.71 13.79
N GLU A 854 -23.48 -3.17 14.77
CA GLU A 854 -23.94 -2.06 15.62
C GLU A 854 -22.94 -0.89 15.59
N LEU A 855 -23.43 0.31 15.88
CA LEU A 855 -22.65 1.49 16.20
C LEU A 855 -22.67 1.71 17.71
N VAL A 856 -21.51 1.74 18.34
CA VAL A 856 -21.36 2.05 19.76
C VAL A 856 -21.02 3.54 19.87
N LEU A 857 -21.97 4.32 20.39
CA LEU A 857 -21.76 5.71 20.75
C LEU A 857 -21.11 5.79 22.12
N ILE A 858 -20.09 6.62 22.26
CA ILE A 858 -19.33 6.79 23.49
C ILE A 858 -19.50 8.23 23.97
N GLY A 859 -20.06 8.39 25.16
CA GLY A 859 -20.34 9.66 25.79
C GLY A 859 -19.11 10.21 26.50
N ALA A 860 -19.00 11.53 26.55
CA ALA A 860 -17.98 12.23 27.31
C ALA A 860 -18.04 11.92 28.82
N ASP A 861 -19.17 11.41 29.32
CA ASP A 861 -19.38 11.00 30.72
C ASP A 861 -19.00 9.54 31.02
N GLY A 862 -18.46 8.81 30.03
CA GLY A 862 -18.05 7.41 30.17
C GLY A 862 -19.19 6.39 29.98
N ARG A 863 -20.37 6.83 29.54
CA ARG A 863 -21.46 5.93 29.12
C ARG A 863 -21.35 5.58 27.64
N ALA A 864 -21.98 4.48 27.25
CA ALA A 864 -22.16 4.12 25.86
C ALA A 864 -23.59 3.69 25.54
N GLU A 865 -23.97 3.97 24.31
CA GLU A 865 -25.25 3.56 23.73
C GLU A 865 -24.98 2.75 22.47
N ARG A 866 -25.69 1.62 22.31
CA ARG A 866 -25.50 0.70 21.18
C ARG A 866 -26.69 0.84 20.26
N LEU A 867 -26.42 1.09 18.98
CA LEU A 867 -27.44 1.28 17.96
C LEU A 867 -27.26 0.25 16.87
N PRO A 868 -28.32 -0.41 16.41
CA PRO A 868 -28.22 -1.26 15.23
C PRO A 868 -27.84 -0.40 14.02
N LEU A 869 -26.91 -0.89 13.20
CA LEU A 869 -26.65 -0.26 11.90
C LEU A 869 -27.90 -0.37 11.03
N PRO A 870 -28.23 0.65 10.23
CA PRO A 870 -29.33 0.56 9.29
C PRO A 870 -29.07 -0.60 8.33
N TYR A 871 -30.10 -1.40 8.06
CA TYR A 871 -30.04 -2.45 7.06
C TYR A 871 -29.54 -1.86 5.73
N PRO A 872 -28.63 -2.55 5.01
CA PRO A 872 -28.03 -2.06 3.77
C PRO A 872 -29.03 -1.68 2.69
#